data_AF-A0A6C2TZV0-F1
#
_entry.id   AF-A0A6C2TZV0-F1
#
_cell.length_a   1.000
_cell.length_b   1.000
_cell.length_c   1.000
_cell.angle_alpha   90.00
_cell.angle_beta   90.00
_cell.angle_gamma   90.00
#
_symmetry.space_group_name_H-M   'P 1'
#
loop_
_entity.id
_entity.type
_entity.pdbx_description
1 polymer ?
#
loop_
_entity_poly.entity_id
_entity_poly.type
_entity_poly.pdbx_seq_one_letter_code
_entity_poly.pdbx_strand_id
1 'polypeptide(L)'
;MKQLIKNGCLLAVLTVLSVGVQGADVTWTGKVDSNWNSSGNWSTGRVPGTKPGDRVLLSGRTVAPVVATLVEASNPCSLHLSDDALLEVTRSGLLCDAVVLGAENGAGGGHLLLRGRGEAVMVVKGDLIAGKTDAAASDSSVQLRTGTLQVDGGLYLGKGSLSVLGNAPAIVAKDLAVSSSGTLRFDFNTKPVQTIRVANKLTLKKGAKLEIDLSHYTMGGNQLELITFSSVSGSFDPKNISIKGLGGGIITMDEDSLNLTVIDDVAKRSSTLWFVATGGTGEEPLDLQINTGRRIRNLSSPDLSYSSNTDGDDMVHAVKWSGSDFDGDGANDTVSFDLRVAGFAGSVYSYDAGSEAASMTALGKPAAVRGNKAGWGVGKDLDLDAGETLRFSVENLKLSTPGVGDIGHFVGMQMTETDGGKNHVLMVGEGENLNAWERSNNLGIGFKPEYPLLVTSVASSKVGVNQVALRLFVSDLPDHMNSEANDYSVYPTGPQHLSDYPKVTKRLHSEFSWDTLPMTARVNSRKALPASYARIMATTYAKIGLGGNSFYGSKFIDDGVRKMAALLKSFNPDVLLTTYRNAGIHFTDFSADEKLNKKEWFDYTLDENGKRKYITYSGKQNAYNHDHPDFRKWWVDTAVDLLNDPNIDGIFIDKANGGEEPLLNDSGELEAPEGKVQSYIDLMERAPKDAFLTGNILRTNRSGGNRELLHIFNGTYLESWEKVNGDSLVTMTTADTVCASLQLIREARVKGFDVFTNFRGLKWHRTKSKDERVDKLVAAGREEEIREGMIQAFQYPLAFFLITAEPYSYFQYQTSTDPEMPEFCWNAKAHFDEFRNPLGKPLGPPVKDGYIYTRSFEHVDVWLDVENETSRLTWDWKPIADSQAVQVVKDTPKAITLTGSDPRKTDLSFTVFKYGQPANGTLSGKAPNLVYTPNPGFAGVDSFSFKTHNDMAESLLANVSIQVTPSRRNGRAR
;
A
#
# COMPACT_ATOMS: atom_id res chain seq x y z
N MET A 1 -0.79 76.84 -29.13
CA MET A 1 0.21 77.74 -29.73
C MET A 1 0.35 78.94 -28.80
N LYS A 2 1.60 79.32 -28.47
CA LYS A 2 2.02 80.58 -27.82
C LYS A 2 1.72 80.73 -26.32
N GLN A 3 2.58 81.32 -25.49
CA GLN A 3 4.00 81.70 -25.51
C GLN A 3 4.21 82.26 -24.07
N LEU A 4 5.19 81.76 -23.31
CA LEU A 4 6.47 82.43 -23.00
C LEU A 4 6.42 83.51 -21.90
N ILE A 5 7.35 83.37 -20.93
CA ILE A 5 8.14 84.38 -20.17
C ILE A 5 8.42 83.78 -18.78
N LYS A 6 9.58 83.89 -18.14
CA LYS A 6 11.01 84.06 -18.46
C LYS A 6 11.69 84.04 -17.07
N ASN A 7 12.92 83.51 -17.03
CA ASN A 7 13.99 83.82 -16.07
C ASN A 7 13.99 83.22 -14.65
N GLY A 8 15.12 82.58 -14.31
CA GLY A 8 15.64 82.53 -12.93
C GLY A 8 16.32 81.20 -12.55
N CYS A 9 17.57 80.99 -12.95
CA CYS A 9 18.42 79.88 -12.46
C CYS A 9 18.98 80.16 -11.05
N LEU A 10 18.92 79.18 -10.13
CA LEU A 10 20.11 78.62 -9.48
C LEU A 10 19.82 77.29 -8.74
N LEU A 11 20.66 76.30 -9.04
CA LEU A 11 20.93 74.96 -8.47
C LEU A 11 20.23 74.50 -7.17
N ALA A 12 19.51 73.37 -7.28
CA ALA A 12 19.58 72.24 -6.34
C ALA A 12 19.20 70.94 -7.09
N VAL A 13 20.01 69.90 -6.93
CA VAL A 13 19.83 68.57 -7.52
C VAL A 13 18.49 68.00 -7.09
N LEU A 14 17.60 67.76 -8.06
CA LEU A 14 16.31 67.12 -7.85
C LEU A 14 16.54 65.60 -7.81
N THR A 15 16.68 65.03 -6.61
CA THR A 15 16.39 63.61 -6.41
C THR A 15 14.88 63.48 -6.58
N VAL A 16 14.45 62.89 -7.69
CA VAL A 16 13.05 62.59 -7.95
C VAL A 16 12.59 61.61 -6.87
N LEU A 17 11.79 62.12 -5.91
CA LEU A 17 10.90 61.30 -5.10
C LEU A 17 9.97 60.58 -6.08
N SER A 18 10.28 59.31 -6.36
CA SER A 18 9.28 58.36 -6.78
C SER A 18 8.33 58.20 -5.60
N VAL A 19 7.27 59.01 -5.56
CA VAL A 19 6.11 58.74 -4.72
C VAL A 19 5.50 57.47 -5.32
N GLY A 20 5.91 56.32 -4.78
CA GLY A 20 5.22 55.07 -5.01
C GLY A 20 3.77 55.27 -4.60
N VAL A 21 2.84 54.85 -5.45
CA VAL A 21 1.42 54.78 -5.08
C VAL A 21 1.34 53.81 -3.89
N GLN A 22 1.12 54.35 -2.69
CA GLN A 22 0.95 53.55 -1.49
C GLN A 22 -0.43 52.87 -1.60
N GLY A 23 -0.46 51.54 -1.60
CA GLY A 23 -1.72 50.79 -1.67
C GLY A 23 -2.59 51.05 -0.44
N ALA A 24 -3.87 50.73 -0.56
CA ALA A 24 -4.85 50.97 0.49
C ALA A 24 -4.86 49.83 1.52
N ASP A 25 -5.18 50.16 2.77
CA ASP A 25 -5.58 49.17 3.76
C ASP A 25 -6.99 48.69 3.46
N VAL A 26 -7.12 47.42 3.09
CA VAL A 26 -8.38 46.75 2.83
C VAL A 26 -8.65 45.81 4.00
N THR A 27 -9.52 46.25 4.93
CA THR A 27 -10.01 45.36 5.98
C THR A 27 -11.03 44.40 5.36
N TRP A 28 -10.69 43.12 5.34
CA TRP A 28 -11.60 42.11 4.84
C TRP A 28 -12.30 41.44 6.03
N THR A 29 -13.60 41.72 6.19
CA THR A 29 -14.42 41.22 7.30
C THR A 29 -15.38 40.10 6.86
N GLY A 30 -15.13 39.46 5.71
CA GLY A 30 -15.89 38.29 5.24
C GLY A 30 -17.35 38.51 4.81
N LYS A 31 -17.84 39.75 4.62
CA LYS A 31 -19.25 39.99 4.25
C LYS A 31 -19.50 40.02 2.74
N VAL A 32 -19.60 38.83 2.13
CA VAL A 32 -20.71 38.42 1.22
C VAL A 32 -20.93 36.91 1.39
N ASP A 33 -22.04 36.58 2.05
CA ASP A 33 -22.63 35.27 2.42
C ASP A 33 -21.74 34.23 3.13
N SER A 34 -22.13 33.96 4.38
CA SER A 34 -21.42 33.32 5.49
C SER A 34 -21.07 31.83 5.35
N ASN A 35 -20.68 31.38 4.16
CA ASN A 35 -20.14 30.03 3.97
C ASN A 35 -18.77 30.08 3.30
N TRP A 36 -17.80 29.59 4.05
CA TRP A 36 -16.35 29.70 3.93
C TRP A 36 -15.76 28.91 2.76
N ASN A 37 -16.66 28.34 1.98
CA ASN A 37 -16.50 27.17 1.15
C ASN A 37 -16.96 27.42 -0.29
N SER A 38 -17.43 28.63 -0.61
CA SER A 38 -17.79 28.97 -2.00
C SER A 38 -16.54 29.42 -2.78
N SER A 39 -16.11 28.56 -3.70
CA SER A 39 -15.04 28.84 -4.67
C SER A 39 -15.30 30.09 -5.51
N GLY A 40 -16.56 30.54 -5.61
CA GLY A 40 -16.97 31.76 -6.30
C GLY A 40 -16.27 33.04 -5.78
N ASN A 41 -16.01 33.12 -4.47
CA ASN A 41 -15.35 34.28 -3.86
C ASN A 41 -13.84 34.34 -4.09
N TRP A 42 -13.22 33.22 -4.46
CA TRP A 42 -11.77 33.08 -4.65
C TRP A 42 -11.37 32.75 -6.10
N SER A 43 -12.35 32.66 -7.00
CA SER A 43 -12.21 32.22 -8.41
C SER A 43 -11.39 33.12 -9.34
N THR A 44 -10.77 34.20 -8.84
CA THR A 44 -10.05 35.19 -9.66
C THR A 44 -8.63 35.53 -9.21
N GLY A 45 -8.03 34.74 -8.31
CA GLY A 45 -6.61 34.92 -8.00
C GLY A 45 -6.25 36.17 -7.20
N ARG A 46 -7.24 36.84 -6.60
CA ARG A 46 -7.06 38.02 -5.76
C ARG A 46 -8.08 38.01 -4.62
N VAL A 47 -7.75 38.64 -3.50
CA VAL A 47 -8.75 38.97 -2.48
C VAL A 47 -9.77 39.90 -3.12
N PRO A 48 -11.09 39.62 -3.07
CA PRO A 48 -12.10 40.45 -3.71
C PRO A 48 -11.96 41.94 -3.33
N GLY A 49 -11.92 42.80 -4.35
CA GLY A 49 -11.82 44.26 -4.16
C GLY A 49 -10.40 44.83 -4.01
N THR A 50 -9.35 44.01 -4.08
CA THR A 50 -7.95 44.46 -3.94
C THR A 50 -7.26 44.78 -5.27
N LYS A 51 -6.21 45.61 -5.19
CA LYS A 51 -5.28 46.01 -6.26
C LYS A 51 -3.83 45.72 -5.87
N PRO A 52 -2.89 45.65 -6.83
CA PRO A 52 -1.47 45.52 -6.53
C PRO A 52 -0.98 46.57 -5.52
N GLY A 53 -0.22 46.14 -4.51
CA GLY A 53 0.31 46.99 -3.45
C GLY A 53 -0.64 47.26 -2.27
N ASP A 54 -1.91 46.85 -2.33
CA ASP A 54 -2.83 46.93 -1.18
C ASP A 54 -2.35 46.05 -0.01
N ARG A 55 -2.78 46.40 1.20
CA ARG A 55 -2.59 45.60 2.40
C ARG A 55 -3.93 45.02 2.87
N VAL A 56 -4.02 43.70 2.91
CA VAL A 56 -5.22 42.97 3.34
C VAL A 56 -5.11 42.60 4.80
N LEU A 57 -6.10 42.98 5.60
CA LEU A 57 -6.20 42.62 7.01
C LEU A 57 -7.25 41.52 7.20
N LEU A 58 -6.84 40.38 7.79
CA LEU A 58 -7.68 39.22 8.11
C LEU A 58 -7.70 39.02 9.64
N SER A 59 -8.91 38.95 10.23
CA SER A 59 -9.13 38.77 11.67
C SER A 59 -10.24 37.75 11.93
N GLY A 60 -10.05 36.84 12.91
CA GLY A 60 -10.99 35.77 13.26
C GLY A 60 -12.08 36.13 14.29
N ARG A 61 -12.16 37.37 14.77
CA ARG A 61 -13.02 37.78 15.91
C ARG A 61 -14.53 37.89 15.63
N THR A 62 -14.99 37.71 14.40
CA THR A 62 -16.41 37.87 14.04
C THR A 62 -17.00 36.61 13.40
N VAL A 63 -17.20 35.59 14.23
CA VAL A 63 -18.00 34.36 13.97
C VAL A 63 -17.50 33.50 12.79
N ALA A 64 -16.76 32.44 13.15
CA ALA A 64 -16.00 31.47 12.32
C ALA A 64 -14.65 32.00 11.75
N PRO A 65 -13.59 31.14 11.57
CA PRO A 65 -12.12 31.44 11.43
C PRO A 65 -11.66 32.61 10.49
N VAL A 66 -10.79 32.48 9.47
CA VAL A 66 -10.90 33.06 8.08
C VAL A 66 -10.28 31.99 7.19
N VAL A 67 -11.00 31.36 6.24
CA VAL A 67 -10.45 30.32 5.35
C VAL A 67 -10.40 30.88 3.93
N ALA A 68 -9.19 30.98 3.40
CA ALA A 68 -8.91 31.61 2.12
C ALA A 68 -8.27 30.59 1.16
N THR A 69 -9.09 29.82 0.44
CA THR A 69 -8.60 28.90 -0.59
C THR A 69 -8.43 29.65 -1.91
N LEU A 70 -7.28 30.30 -2.13
CA LEU A 70 -7.00 31.06 -3.36
C LEU A 70 -6.01 30.33 -4.27
N VAL A 71 -6.25 30.40 -5.59
CA VAL A 71 -5.30 29.99 -6.63
C VAL A 71 -5.29 31.03 -7.77
N GLU A 72 -4.07 31.34 -8.22
CA GLU A 72 -3.62 32.20 -9.35
C GLU A 72 -3.55 33.73 -9.17
N ALA A 73 -2.64 34.24 -8.32
CA ALA A 73 -2.34 35.67 -8.28
C ALA A 73 -1.31 36.09 -9.33
N SER A 74 -1.76 36.75 -10.40
CA SER A 74 -0.89 37.53 -11.30
C SER A 74 -0.59 38.96 -10.77
N ASN A 75 -1.05 39.28 -9.55
CA ASN A 75 -1.01 40.62 -8.96
C ASN A 75 -0.83 40.53 -7.41
N PRO A 76 0.37 40.80 -6.87
CA PRO A 76 0.63 40.62 -5.43
C PRO A 76 0.00 41.71 -4.55
N CYS A 77 -0.31 41.35 -3.32
CA CYS A 77 -0.68 42.26 -2.23
C CYS A 77 0.01 41.83 -0.93
N SER A 78 0.03 42.71 0.08
CA SER A 78 0.52 42.37 1.42
C SER A 78 -0.59 41.77 2.28
N LEU A 79 -0.29 40.72 3.04
CA LEU A 79 -1.26 40.05 3.91
C LEU A 79 -0.90 40.27 5.39
N HIS A 80 -1.91 40.60 6.20
CA HIS A 80 -1.78 40.66 7.66
C HIS A 80 -2.88 39.80 8.30
N LEU A 81 -2.49 38.72 8.97
CA LEU A 81 -3.37 37.83 9.70
C LEU A 81 -3.25 38.07 11.21
N SER A 82 -4.37 38.10 11.92
CA SER A 82 -4.43 38.28 13.38
C SER A 82 -5.66 37.59 13.97
N ASP A 83 -5.75 37.55 15.30
CA ASP A 83 -6.93 37.03 16.02
C ASP A 83 -7.34 35.60 15.61
N ASP A 84 -6.35 34.70 15.52
CA ASP A 84 -6.43 33.29 15.12
C ASP A 84 -6.92 33.03 13.68
N ALA A 85 -6.77 34.00 12.78
CA ALA A 85 -7.03 33.81 11.35
C ALA A 85 -6.05 32.76 10.73
N LEU A 86 -6.56 31.90 9.84
CA LEU A 86 -5.80 30.82 9.17
C LEU A 86 -5.81 30.95 7.64
N LEU A 87 -4.70 31.33 7.03
CA LEU A 87 -4.53 31.22 5.57
C LEU A 87 -4.05 29.83 5.19
N GLU A 88 -4.79 29.17 4.31
CA GLU A 88 -4.48 27.84 3.82
C GLU A 88 -4.18 27.85 2.32
N VAL A 89 -3.02 27.31 1.92
CA VAL A 89 -2.53 27.33 0.55
C VAL A 89 -2.45 25.91 0.01
N THR A 90 -3.38 25.57 -0.91
CA THR A 90 -3.52 24.20 -1.42
C THR A 90 -3.15 23.97 -2.87
N ARG A 91 -2.87 25.04 -3.62
CA ARG A 91 -2.32 24.96 -4.98
C ARG A 91 -1.29 26.06 -5.22
N SER A 92 -0.54 25.93 -6.31
CA SER A 92 0.52 26.87 -6.69
C SER A 92 -0.02 28.19 -7.20
N GLY A 93 0.82 29.22 -7.11
CA GLY A 93 0.55 30.52 -7.73
C GLY A 93 0.05 31.59 -6.77
N LEU A 94 0.14 31.38 -5.46
CA LEU A 94 -0.03 32.47 -4.50
C LEU A 94 1.24 33.32 -4.46
N LEU A 95 1.13 34.58 -4.87
CA LEU A 95 2.19 35.57 -4.88
C LEU A 95 1.83 36.73 -3.96
N CYS A 96 2.67 37.03 -2.97
CA CYS A 96 2.47 38.10 -1.98
C CYS A 96 3.63 39.10 -1.98
N ASP A 97 3.33 40.37 -1.70
CA ASP A 97 4.38 41.38 -1.49
C ASP A 97 5.06 41.20 -0.14
N ALA A 98 4.27 40.97 0.92
CA ALA A 98 4.75 40.67 2.27
C ALA A 98 3.66 39.92 3.05
N VAL A 99 4.04 39.22 4.12
CA VAL A 99 3.11 38.50 5.00
C VAL A 99 3.47 38.78 6.46
N VAL A 100 2.48 39.21 7.24
CA VAL A 100 2.61 39.44 8.68
C VAL A 100 1.57 38.61 9.41
N LEU A 101 2.00 37.80 10.36
CA LEU A 101 1.16 36.97 11.20
C LEU A 101 1.25 37.47 12.65
N GLY A 102 0.09 37.71 13.26
CA GLY A 102 -0.06 38.22 14.62
C GLY A 102 -0.14 39.75 14.70
N ALA A 103 -0.56 40.26 15.86
CA ALA A 103 -0.65 41.68 16.16
C ALA A 103 0.41 42.12 17.17
N GLU A 104 0.77 43.41 17.19
CA GLU A 104 1.64 43.96 18.27
C GLU A 104 0.88 44.08 19.60
N ASN A 105 -0.44 44.29 19.54
CA ASN A 105 -1.32 44.48 20.70
C ASN A 105 -2.60 43.65 20.49
N GLY A 106 -2.97 42.76 21.43
CA GLY A 106 -4.21 41.95 21.37
C GLY A 106 -4.03 40.48 21.75
N ALA A 107 -5.12 39.70 21.77
CA ALA A 107 -5.11 38.24 21.99
C ALA A 107 -5.42 37.49 20.68
N GLY A 108 -4.60 36.51 20.30
CA GLY A 108 -4.80 35.63 19.13
C GLY A 108 -3.73 35.76 18.03
N GLY A 109 -3.32 34.63 17.45
CA GLY A 109 -2.29 34.42 16.43
C GLY A 109 -2.71 34.79 15.00
N GLY A 110 -1.76 34.74 14.07
CA GLY A 110 -2.06 34.55 12.64
C GLY A 110 -1.39 33.26 12.20
N HIS A 111 -2.08 32.46 11.38
CA HIS A 111 -1.63 31.14 10.99
C HIS A 111 -1.58 31.01 9.48
N LEU A 112 -0.46 30.50 8.97
CA LEU A 112 -0.27 30.12 7.57
C LEU A 112 -0.05 28.62 7.50
N LEU A 113 -0.77 27.94 6.62
CA LEU A 113 -0.68 26.51 6.39
C LEU A 113 -0.55 26.24 4.89
N LEU A 114 0.60 25.72 4.46
CA LEU A 114 0.80 25.19 3.10
C LEU A 114 0.58 23.68 3.14
N ARG A 115 -0.41 23.20 2.37
CA ARG A 115 -0.79 21.78 2.31
C ARG A 115 -1.45 21.48 0.96
N GLY A 116 -1.04 20.46 0.21
CA GLY A 116 -1.55 20.14 -1.12
C GLY A 116 -0.71 19.07 -1.82
N ARG A 117 -1.23 18.39 -2.85
CA ARG A 117 -0.52 17.28 -3.54
C ARG A 117 0.78 17.76 -4.21
N GLY A 118 1.91 17.79 -3.49
CA GLY A 118 3.29 17.95 -3.97
C GLY A 118 3.67 19.23 -4.72
N GLU A 119 2.71 20.01 -5.23
CA GLU A 119 2.96 21.08 -6.20
C GLU A 119 2.62 22.49 -5.67
N ALA A 120 2.03 22.63 -4.47
CA ALA A 120 1.64 23.95 -3.97
C ALA A 120 2.86 24.86 -3.76
N VAL A 121 2.97 25.94 -4.53
CA VAL A 121 4.04 26.95 -4.40
C VAL A 121 3.45 28.29 -3.97
N MET A 122 3.93 28.81 -2.84
CA MET A 122 3.70 30.18 -2.38
C MET A 122 4.99 30.98 -2.49
N VAL A 123 4.91 32.17 -3.07
CA VAL A 123 6.04 33.10 -3.20
C VAL A 123 5.72 34.39 -2.44
N VAL A 124 6.59 34.77 -1.51
CA VAL A 124 6.57 36.06 -0.81
C VAL A 124 7.76 36.89 -1.30
N LYS A 125 7.48 38.00 -1.99
CA LYS A 125 8.52 38.86 -2.58
C LYS A 125 9.32 39.66 -1.56
N GLY A 126 8.69 40.03 -0.45
CA GLY A 126 9.29 40.71 0.69
C GLY A 126 9.37 39.78 1.89
N ASP A 127 9.11 40.35 3.08
CA ASP A 127 9.29 39.64 4.33
C ASP A 127 8.06 38.79 4.70
N LEU A 128 8.31 37.65 5.34
CA LEU A 128 7.32 36.88 6.10
C LEU A 128 7.67 36.97 7.58
N ILE A 129 6.76 37.52 8.38
CA ILE A 129 6.95 37.71 9.82
C ILE A 129 5.91 36.90 10.58
N ALA A 130 6.34 35.91 11.35
CA ALA A 130 5.49 35.13 12.26
C ALA A 130 5.72 35.59 13.70
N GLY A 131 4.73 36.29 14.27
CA GLY A 131 4.85 36.95 15.57
C GLY A 131 5.73 38.19 15.45
N LYS A 132 5.12 39.39 15.41
CA LYS A 132 5.82 40.62 15.03
C LYS A 132 7.00 41.02 15.94
N THR A 133 6.98 40.63 17.22
CA THR A 133 8.05 40.91 18.18
C THR A 133 8.22 39.77 19.19
N ASP A 134 9.31 39.79 19.97
CA ASP A 134 9.52 38.89 21.14
C ASP A 134 8.42 39.05 22.21
N ALA A 135 7.83 40.25 22.31
CA ALA A 135 6.82 40.61 23.29
C ALA A 135 5.37 40.46 22.77
N ALA A 136 5.18 39.94 21.55
CA ALA A 136 3.86 39.71 20.99
C ALA A 136 3.04 38.80 21.93
N ALA A 137 1.76 39.10 22.12
CA ALA A 137 0.89 38.28 22.95
C ALA A 137 0.33 37.04 22.23
N SER A 138 0.63 36.90 20.94
CA SER A 138 -0.01 35.98 19.99
C SER A 138 0.89 34.80 19.58
N ASP A 139 0.34 33.57 19.52
CA ASP A 139 1.07 32.35 19.10
C ASP A 139 0.92 32.12 17.59
N SER A 140 1.61 32.93 16.78
CA SER A 140 1.57 32.84 15.32
C SER A 140 2.31 31.61 14.79
N SER A 141 1.83 31.02 13.70
CA SER A 141 2.48 29.83 13.11
C SER A 141 2.53 29.87 11.59
N VAL A 142 3.65 29.42 11.04
CA VAL A 142 3.79 28.98 9.67
C VAL A 142 3.95 27.48 9.70
N GLN A 143 3.13 26.74 8.96
CA GLN A 143 3.18 25.29 8.89
C GLN A 143 3.22 24.85 7.43
N LEU A 144 4.15 23.96 7.10
CA LEU A 144 4.23 23.32 5.80
C LEU A 144 4.12 21.82 5.98
N ARG A 145 3.09 21.21 5.39
CA ARG A 145 2.97 19.76 5.27
C ARG A 145 3.50 19.24 3.92
N THR A 146 3.46 20.09 2.90
CA THR A 146 3.83 19.78 1.51
C THR A 146 4.11 21.08 0.75
N GLY A 147 4.66 20.98 -0.46
CA GLY A 147 4.80 22.13 -1.37
C GLY A 147 6.03 22.98 -1.08
N THR A 148 6.11 24.18 -1.66
CA THR A 148 7.25 25.08 -1.55
C THR A 148 6.83 26.45 -1.03
N LEU A 149 7.48 26.92 0.03
CA LEU A 149 7.45 28.32 0.46
C LEU A 149 8.74 29.00 0.01
N GLN A 150 8.61 29.95 -0.91
CA GLN A 150 9.70 30.82 -1.32
C GLN A 150 9.53 32.20 -0.71
N VAL A 151 10.53 32.69 0.02
CA VAL A 151 10.57 34.04 0.62
C VAL A 151 11.81 34.76 0.07
N ASP A 152 11.60 35.68 -0.87
CA ASP A 152 12.67 36.46 -1.49
C ASP A 152 13.24 37.52 -0.52
N GLY A 153 12.46 37.93 0.50
CA GLY A 153 12.91 38.72 1.65
C GLY A 153 13.30 37.86 2.87
N GLY A 154 13.15 38.40 4.07
CA GLY A 154 13.46 37.68 5.31
C GLY A 154 12.27 36.91 5.89
N LEU A 155 12.54 35.71 6.39
CA LEU A 155 11.63 34.90 7.20
C LEU A 155 11.96 35.11 8.67
N TYR A 156 11.09 35.82 9.40
CA TYR A 156 11.32 36.22 10.78
C TYR A 156 10.33 35.54 11.72
N LEU A 157 10.86 34.81 12.71
CA LEU A 157 10.08 34.20 13.78
C LEU A 157 10.33 35.00 15.06
N GLY A 158 9.39 35.89 15.41
CA GLY A 158 9.35 36.54 16.72
C GLY A 158 8.81 35.56 17.77
N LYS A 159 7.72 35.88 18.46
CA LYS A 159 6.97 34.86 19.24
C LYS A 159 6.12 33.93 18.36
N GLY A 160 6.64 33.52 17.20
CA GLY A 160 5.97 32.63 16.27
C GLY A 160 6.73 31.33 16.06
N SER A 161 6.06 30.35 15.46
CA SER A 161 6.66 29.06 15.09
C SER A 161 6.71 28.85 13.58
N LEU A 162 7.72 28.14 13.12
CA LEU A 162 7.77 27.53 11.78
C LEU A 162 7.83 26.02 11.96
N SER A 163 6.84 25.30 11.42
CA SER A 163 6.79 23.84 11.44
C SER A 163 6.92 23.27 10.04
N VAL A 164 7.81 22.31 9.89
CA VAL A 164 8.01 21.52 8.67
C VAL A 164 7.59 20.10 9.00
N LEU A 165 6.54 19.60 8.34
CA LEU A 165 5.95 18.29 8.60
C LEU A 165 6.01 17.42 7.33
N GLY A 166 6.42 16.16 7.47
CA GLY A 166 6.13 15.11 6.49
C GLY A 166 6.93 15.13 5.19
N ASN A 167 6.32 14.57 4.13
CA ASN A 167 6.99 14.21 2.87
C ASN A 167 7.30 15.42 1.98
N ALA A 168 8.46 16.01 2.23
CA ALA A 168 9.19 16.91 1.34
C ALA A 168 8.62 18.33 1.12
N PRO A 169 8.11 19.05 2.14
CA PRO A 169 7.93 20.50 2.04
C PRO A 169 9.28 21.23 1.87
N ALA A 170 9.39 22.11 0.89
CA ALA A 170 10.58 22.90 0.62
C ALA A 170 10.41 24.33 1.15
N ILE A 171 11.44 24.85 1.82
CA ILE A 171 11.51 26.26 2.20
C ILE A 171 12.76 26.85 1.59
N VAL A 172 12.60 27.94 0.85
CA VAL A 172 13.70 28.75 0.33
C VAL A 172 13.49 30.16 0.85
N ALA A 173 14.40 30.65 1.68
CA ALA A 173 14.35 32.01 2.21
C ALA A 173 15.67 32.73 1.91
N LYS A 174 15.63 34.05 1.70
CA LYS A 174 16.87 34.82 1.61
C LYS A 174 17.58 34.86 2.96
N ASP A 175 16.86 35.26 4.01
CA ASP A 175 17.33 35.29 5.39
C ASP A 175 16.33 34.55 6.30
N LEU A 176 16.82 33.89 7.34
CA LEU A 176 15.99 33.26 8.38
C LEU A 176 16.44 33.76 9.76
N ALA A 177 15.54 34.35 10.53
CA ALA A 177 15.83 34.84 11.88
C ALA A 177 14.85 34.28 12.91
N VAL A 178 15.38 33.65 13.96
CA VAL A 178 14.61 33.09 15.08
C VAL A 178 14.93 33.90 16.33
N SER A 179 13.91 34.54 16.89
CA SER A 179 14.04 35.41 18.06
C SER A 179 14.12 34.60 19.37
N SER A 180 14.24 35.29 20.51
CA SER A 180 14.34 34.65 21.83
C SER A 180 13.09 33.88 22.27
N SER A 181 11.95 34.15 21.63
CA SER A 181 10.68 33.46 21.85
C SER A 181 10.21 32.66 20.63
N GLY A 182 11.03 32.59 19.57
CA GLY A 182 10.70 31.91 18.32
C GLY A 182 11.01 30.42 18.37
N THR A 183 10.26 29.64 17.60
CA THR A 183 10.38 28.17 17.59
C THR A 183 10.51 27.63 16.16
N LEU A 184 11.53 26.82 15.91
CA LEU A 184 11.60 25.95 14.73
C LEU A 184 11.15 24.54 15.11
N ARG A 185 10.30 23.94 14.28
CA ARG A 185 9.80 22.57 14.47
C ARG A 185 10.04 21.72 13.22
N PHE A 186 10.60 20.53 13.41
CA PHE A 186 10.72 19.50 12.38
C PHE A 186 9.97 18.25 12.82
N ASP A 187 8.98 17.82 12.05
CA ASP A 187 8.26 16.56 12.24
C ASP A 187 8.54 15.67 11.04
N PHE A 188 9.31 14.62 11.28
CA PHE A 188 9.82 13.75 10.23
C PHE A 188 8.80 12.76 9.70
N ASN A 189 7.69 12.47 10.42
CA ASN A 189 6.78 11.39 10.03
C ASN A 189 7.58 10.14 9.54
N THR A 190 7.28 9.53 8.38
CA THR A 190 7.96 8.32 7.90
C THR A 190 9.25 8.54 7.10
N LYS A 191 9.56 9.76 6.63
CA LYS A 191 10.68 10.03 5.71
C LYS A 191 11.43 11.33 6.08
N PRO A 192 12.60 11.63 5.51
CA PRO A 192 13.26 12.91 5.78
C PRO A 192 12.41 14.10 5.32
N VAL A 193 12.38 15.16 6.12
CA VAL A 193 11.96 16.49 5.64
C VAL A 193 13.02 17.06 4.68
N GLN A 194 12.63 17.93 3.75
CA GLN A 194 13.64 18.61 2.91
C GLN A 194 14.41 19.66 3.73
N THR A 195 15.67 19.87 3.37
CA THR A 195 16.51 20.95 3.90
C THR A 195 15.86 22.32 3.66
N ILE A 196 15.77 23.14 4.71
CA ILE A 196 15.46 24.57 4.57
C ILE A 196 16.68 25.28 3.96
N ARG A 197 16.51 25.93 2.80
CA ARG A 197 17.60 26.66 2.14
C ARG A 197 17.53 28.14 2.49
N VAL A 198 18.55 28.64 3.18
CA VAL A 198 18.70 30.06 3.51
C VAL A 198 19.81 30.66 2.66
N ALA A 199 19.48 31.48 1.67
CA ALA A 199 20.45 31.92 0.67
C ALA A 199 21.58 32.80 1.25
N ASN A 200 21.32 33.56 2.31
CA ASN A 200 22.25 34.54 2.86
C ASN A 200 22.57 34.31 4.35
N LYS A 201 21.66 34.61 5.28
CA LYS A 201 21.98 34.59 6.71
C LYS A 201 20.95 33.89 7.59
N LEU A 202 21.43 32.96 8.41
CA LEU A 202 20.70 32.39 9.56
C LEU A 202 21.03 33.19 10.84
N THR A 203 20.01 33.66 11.57
CA THR A 203 20.17 34.38 12.84
C THR A 203 19.42 33.68 13.96
N LEU A 204 20.12 33.22 14.99
CA LEU A 204 19.56 32.53 16.15
C LEU A 204 19.80 33.35 17.41
N LYS A 205 18.75 33.92 18.01
CA LYS A 205 18.85 34.67 19.26
C LYS A 205 18.86 33.74 20.47
N LYS A 206 19.55 34.15 21.54
CA LYS A 206 19.54 33.43 22.83
C LYS A 206 18.09 33.32 23.34
N GLY A 207 17.59 32.09 23.48
CA GLY A 207 16.19 31.82 23.83
C GLY A 207 15.41 31.08 22.74
N ALA A 208 15.85 31.18 21.47
CA ALA A 208 15.26 30.45 20.36
C ALA A 208 15.15 28.94 20.67
N LYS A 209 14.05 28.33 20.22
CA LYS A 209 13.72 26.92 20.44
C LYS A 209 13.82 26.11 19.15
N LEU A 210 14.26 24.87 19.28
CA LEU A 210 14.28 23.87 18.23
C LEU A 210 13.58 22.61 18.75
N GLU A 211 12.48 22.23 18.13
CA GLU A 211 11.70 21.04 18.50
C GLU A 211 11.73 20.05 17.32
N ILE A 212 12.05 18.80 17.59
CA ILE A 212 12.18 17.76 16.56
C ILE A 212 11.40 16.53 17.02
N ASP A 213 10.50 16.04 16.17
CA ASP A 213 9.78 14.77 16.38
C ASP A 213 10.25 13.72 15.37
N LEU A 214 10.85 12.65 15.91
CA LEU A 214 11.33 11.47 15.19
C LEU A 214 10.49 10.22 15.50
N SER A 215 9.38 10.35 16.22
CA SER A 215 8.59 9.21 16.74
C SER A 215 8.10 8.25 15.66
N HIS A 216 7.95 8.74 14.42
CA HIS A 216 7.50 7.96 13.27
C HIS A 216 8.59 7.77 12.20
N TYR A 217 9.81 8.26 12.45
CA TYR A 217 10.91 8.29 11.49
C TYR A 217 11.43 6.90 11.18
N THR A 218 11.18 6.44 9.96
CA THR A 218 11.32 5.03 9.59
C THR A 218 12.07 4.79 8.29
N MET A 219 12.20 5.79 7.41
CA MET A 219 12.95 5.70 6.15
C MET A 219 13.99 6.82 6.03
N GLY A 220 15.20 6.47 5.61
CA GLY A 220 16.33 7.40 5.41
C GLY A 220 17.48 7.14 6.40
N GLY A 221 18.59 7.86 6.28
CA GLY A 221 19.72 7.71 7.20
C GLY A 221 19.63 8.57 8.44
N ASN A 222 20.64 8.48 9.30
CA ASN A 222 20.64 9.21 10.56
C ASN A 222 21.36 10.56 10.49
N GLN A 223 22.02 10.89 9.37
CA GLN A 223 22.55 12.23 9.13
C GLN A 223 21.56 13.02 8.27
N LEU A 224 20.97 14.07 8.86
CA LEU A 224 19.90 14.85 8.26
C LEU A 224 20.30 16.33 8.25
N GLU A 225 20.44 16.90 7.06
CA GLU A 225 20.69 18.33 6.86
C GLU A 225 19.39 19.10 7.03
N LEU A 226 19.24 19.82 8.14
CA LEU A 226 17.99 20.54 8.47
C LEU A 226 17.91 21.89 7.76
N ILE A 227 19.02 22.63 7.76
CA ILE A 227 19.11 23.99 7.21
C ILE A 227 20.47 24.20 6.55
N THR A 228 20.50 24.78 5.36
CA THR A 228 21.72 25.31 4.73
C THR A 228 21.72 26.83 4.74
N PHE A 229 22.88 27.45 4.91
CA PHE A 229 23.06 28.90 4.95
C PHE A 229 24.43 29.35 4.45
N SER A 230 24.53 30.56 3.89
CA SER A 230 25.84 31.15 3.53
C SER A 230 26.58 31.76 4.73
N SER A 231 25.87 32.11 5.80
CA SER A 231 26.44 32.63 7.04
C SER A 231 25.47 32.44 8.22
N VAL A 232 26.00 32.27 9.42
CA VAL A 232 25.20 32.13 10.66
C VAL A 232 25.63 33.13 11.72
N SER A 233 24.69 33.57 12.56
CA SER A 233 24.96 34.31 13.79
C SER A 233 24.16 33.76 14.96
N GLY A 234 24.86 33.33 16.01
CA GLY A 234 24.27 32.65 17.17
C GLY A 234 24.12 31.14 16.97
N SER A 235 23.57 30.47 17.98
CA SER A 235 23.29 29.03 18.00
C SER A 235 22.07 28.76 18.89
N PHE A 236 21.47 27.58 18.76
CA PHE A 236 20.51 27.11 19.76
C PHE A 236 21.22 26.84 21.09
N ASP A 237 20.58 27.21 22.20
CA ASP A 237 21.02 26.79 23.55
C ASP A 237 20.59 25.33 23.72
N PRO A 238 21.48 24.38 24.08
CA PRO A 238 21.13 22.97 24.22
C PRO A 238 19.88 22.71 25.08
N LYS A 239 19.61 23.54 26.09
CA LYS A 239 18.42 23.39 26.95
C LYS A 239 17.09 23.74 26.26
N ASN A 240 17.15 24.42 25.12
CA ASN A 240 16.00 24.83 24.31
C ASN A 240 15.83 23.94 23.06
N ILE A 241 16.62 22.86 22.96
CA ILE A 241 16.47 21.82 21.94
C ILE A 241 15.69 20.68 22.58
N SER A 242 14.57 20.28 21.98
CA SER A 242 13.83 19.09 22.37
C SER A 242 13.73 18.14 21.19
N ILE A 243 14.21 16.92 21.35
CA ILE A 243 14.09 15.84 20.36
C ILE A 243 13.27 14.73 21.00
N LYS A 244 12.15 14.38 20.38
CA LYS A 244 11.23 13.32 20.82
C LYS A 244 11.29 12.15 19.85
N GLY A 245 11.17 10.94 20.40
CA GLY A 245 11.22 9.71 19.60
C GLY A 245 12.64 9.37 19.21
N LEU A 246 12.87 8.07 18.99
CA LEU A 246 14.21 7.51 18.86
C LEU A 246 15.06 7.77 20.13
N GLY A 247 16.33 7.36 20.12
CA GLY A 247 17.29 7.65 21.20
C GLY A 247 17.66 9.15 21.28
N GLY A 248 16.89 10.02 20.60
CA GLY A 248 17.13 11.44 20.46
C GLY A 248 17.98 11.77 19.24
N GLY A 249 18.81 12.80 19.38
CA GLY A 249 19.74 13.21 18.34
C GLY A 249 20.72 14.26 18.82
N ILE A 250 21.74 14.51 18.01
CA ILE A 250 22.75 15.54 18.25
C ILE A 250 22.59 16.58 17.18
N ILE A 251 22.46 17.84 17.60
CA ILE A 251 22.45 18.99 16.71
C ILE A 251 23.87 19.51 16.58
N THR A 252 24.36 19.57 15.35
CA THR A 252 25.64 20.20 15.01
C THR A 252 25.42 21.40 14.12
N MET A 253 26.28 22.41 14.26
CA MET A 253 26.30 23.59 13.42
C MET A 253 27.67 23.65 12.76
N ASP A 254 27.68 23.46 11.45
CA ASP A 254 28.87 23.56 10.61
C ASP A 254 28.96 24.98 10.01
N GLU A 255 29.96 25.25 9.17
CA GLU A 255 30.18 26.60 8.60
C GLU A 255 29.01 27.07 7.72
N ASP A 256 28.30 26.14 7.09
CA ASP A 256 27.25 26.38 6.09
C ASP A 256 25.94 25.60 6.33
N SER A 257 25.85 24.82 7.42
CA SER A 257 24.70 23.95 7.67
C SER A 257 24.39 23.71 9.16
N LEU A 258 23.12 23.43 9.43
CA LEU A 258 22.61 22.90 10.70
C LEU A 258 22.18 21.46 10.46
N ASN A 259 22.81 20.53 11.17
CA ASN A 259 22.64 19.10 10.95
C ASN A 259 22.07 18.41 12.19
N LEU A 260 21.28 17.37 11.96
CA LEU A 260 20.79 16.43 12.96
C LEU A 260 21.44 15.07 12.71
N THR A 261 22.24 14.62 13.67
CA THR A 261 22.59 13.21 13.80
C THR A 261 21.54 12.53 14.66
N VAL A 262 20.62 11.79 14.05
CA VAL A 262 19.64 10.94 14.72
C VAL A 262 20.37 9.86 15.51
N ILE A 263 20.04 9.74 16.79
CA ILE A 263 20.48 8.61 17.62
C ILE A 263 19.33 7.59 17.58
N ASP A 264 19.58 6.43 17.00
CA ASP A 264 18.62 5.33 17.06
C ASP A 264 18.46 4.87 18.52
N ASP A 265 17.24 4.46 18.92
CA ASP A 265 17.05 3.81 20.22
C ASP A 265 18.01 2.63 20.34
N VAL A 266 18.83 2.59 21.38
CA VAL A 266 19.46 1.33 21.79
C VAL A 266 18.32 0.41 22.25
N ALA A 267 18.36 -0.88 21.86
CA ALA A 267 17.48 -1.97 22.32
C ALA A 267 16.22 -2.33 21.51
N LYS A 268 16.34 -2.63 20.21
CA LYS A 268 15.31 -3.40 19.49
C LYS A 268 15.93 -4.40 18.50
N ARG A 269 15.93 -5.68 18.88
CA ARG A 269 16.43 -6.84 18.10
C ARG A 269 15.80 -6.94 16.71
N SER A 270 16.59 -7.31 15.70
CA SER A 270 16.13 -7.66 14.34
C SER A 270 16.57 -9.08 13.97
N SER A 271 15.63 -9.96 13.65
CA SER A 271 15.85 -11.37 13.31
C SER A 271 16.19 -11.55 11.84
N THR A 272 15.74 -10.63 10.99
CA THR A 272 15.90 -10.69 9.54
C THR A 272 16.29 -9.33 8.97
N LEU A 273 17.24 -9.33 8.03
CA LEU A 273 17.74 -8.14 7.34
C LEU A 273 17.55 -8.31 5.84
N TRP A 274 17.09 -7.25 5.17
CA TRP A 274 17.03 -7.20 3.71
C TRP A 274 17.95 -6.10 3.19
N PHE A 275 18.96 -6.48 2.42
CA PHE A 275 19.87 -5.56 1.76
C PHE A 275 19.44 -5.37 0.31
N VAL A 276 19.50 -4.14 -0.18
CA VAL A 276 19.42 -3.83 -1.61
C VAL A 276 20.65 -3.08 -2.02
N ALA A 277 21.37 -3.63 -2.99
CA ALA A 277 22.60 -3.08 -3.51
C ALA A 277 22.44 -2.70 -4.99
N THR A 278 23.19 -1.68 -5.43
CA THR A 278 23.39 -1.31 -6.84
C THR A 278 24.82 -1.65 -7.29
N GLY A 279 25.15 -1.48 -8.57
CA GLY A 279 26.54 -1.59 -9.04
C GLY A 279 27.45 -0.41 -8.68
N GLY A 280 26.99 0.53 -7.86
CA GLY A 280 27.72 1.73 -7.48
C GLY A 280 28.97 1.48 -6.62
N THR A 281 29.68 2.56 -6.31
CA THR A 281 30.93 2.51 -5.53
C THR A 281 30.71 2.78 -4.04
N GLY A 282 29.47 3.10 -3.63
CA GLY A 282 29.13 3.48 -2.26
C GLY A 282 29.18 4.98 -1.99
N GLU A 283 29.31 5.80 -3.03
CA GLU A 283 29.32 7.27 -2.94
C GLU A 283 27.92 7.86 -2.86
N GLU A 284 26.91 7.16 -3.39
CA GLU A 284 25.53 7.64 -3.44
C GLU A 284 24.71 7.00 -2.31
N PRO A 285 23.83 7.74 -1.60
CA PRO A 285 23.05 7.21 -0.48
C PRO A 285 22.29 5.91 -0.81
N LEU A 286 21.82 5.75 -2.05
CA LEU A 286 21.00 4.62 -2.48
C LEU A 286 21.79 3.44 -3.06
N ASP A 287 23.13 3.51 -3.11
CA ASP A 287 23.96 2.39 -3.57
C ASP A 287 23.82 1.15 -2.67
N LEU A 288 23.57 1.36 -1.38
CA LEU A 288 23.20 0.30 -0.45
C LEU A 288 22.10 0.77 0.49
N GLN A 289 21.13 -0.12 0.69
CA GLN A 289 20.02 0.09 1.60
C GLN A 289 19.83 -1.17 2.43
N ILE A 290 19.37 -1.00 3.67
CA ILE A 290 19.00 -2.08 4.56
C ILE A 290 17.61 -1.84 5.11
N ASN A 291 16.76 -2.86 5.05
CA ASN A 291 15.52 -2.92 5.78
C ASN A 291 15.67 -3.91 6.94
N THR A 292 15.39 -3.47 8.15
CA THR A 292 15.51 -4.27 9.38
C THR A 292 14.17 -4.92 9.79
N GLY A 293 13.18 -4.90 8.89
CA GLY A 293 11.78 -5.14 9.19
C GLY A 293 11.12 -3.91 9.82
N ARG A 294 11.84 -3.12 10.62
CA ARG A 294 11.30 -1.94 11.30
C ARG A 294 11.68 -0.60 10.69
N ARG A 295 12.81 -0.50 10.02
CA ARG A 295 13.30 0.75 9.44
C ARG A 295 14.06 0.47 8.15
N ILE A 296 14.07 1.45 7.26
CA ILE A 296 14.88 1.43 6.04
C ILE A 296 15.98 2.48 6.21
N ARG A 297 17.23 2.01 6.25
CA ARG A 297 18.45 2.83 6.29
C ARG A 297 19.18 2.75 4.95
N ASN A 298 20.00 3.76 4.68
CA ASN A 298 20.81 3.86 3.47
C ASN A 298 22.20 4.42 3.83
N LEU A 299 23.07 4.68 2.85
CA LEU A 299 24.47 5.07 3.11
C LEU A 299 24.66 6.47 3.73
N SER A 300 23.59 7.25 3.92
CA SER A 300 23.66 8.41 4.83
C SER A 300 23.71 8.01 6.32
N SER A 301 23.65 6.71 6.62
CA SER A 301 23.88 6.14 7.94
C SER A 301 25.35 5.71 8.10
N PRO A 302 26.11 6.19 9.11
CA PRO A 302 27.50 5.81 9.35
C PRO A 302 27.65 4.35 9.80
N ASP A 303 26.58 3.76 10.33
CA ASP A 303 26.54 2.34 10.70
C ASP A 303 26.43 1.41 9.49
N LEU A 304 26.23 1.96 8.29
CA LEU A 304 26.17 1.23 7.02
C LEU A 304 27.36 1.62 6.15
N SER A 305 28.07 0.65 5.59
CA SER A 305 29.12 0.92 4.60
C SER A 305 29.00 0.01 3.40
N TYR A 306 29.32 0.59 2.23
CA TYR A 306 29.39 -0.08 0.95
C TYR A 306 30.61 0.42 0.22
N SER A 307 31.43 -0.50 -0.31
CA SER A 307 32.58 -0.13 -1.15
C SER A 307 32.79 -1.20 -2.21
N SER A 308 33.15 -0.78 -3.42
CA SER A 308 33.40 -1.69 -4.53
C SER A 308 34.90 -1.82 -4.83
N ASN A 309 35.33 -3.04 -5.15
CA ASN A 309 36.66 -3.37 -5.65
C ASN A 309 36.54 -4.36 -6.81
N THR A 310 37.61 -4.49 -7.61
CA THR A 310 37.73 -5.52 -8.64
C THR A 310 38.63 -6.65 -8.17
N ASP A 311 38.24 -7.89 -8.49
CA ASP A 311 39.02 -9.10 -8.24
C ASP A 311 39.07 -9.93 -9.54
N GLY A 312 40.12 -9.71 -10.33
CA GLY A 312 40.18 -10.22 -11.70
C GLY A 312 39.12 -9.58 -12.58
N ASP A 313 38.25 -10.42 -13.16
CA ASP A 313 37.11 -10.01 -13.99
C ASP A 313 35.84 -9.71 -13.15
N ASP A 314 35.84 -10.07 -11.87
CA ASP A 314 34.68 -9.91 -10.99
C ASP A 314 34.67 -8.54 -10.30
N MET A 315 33.48 -8.09 -9.93
CA MET A 315 33.30 -6.99 -8.96
C MET A 315 32.95 -7.56 -7.59
N VAL A 316 33.59 -7.03 -6.55
CA VAL A 316 33.35 -7.44 -5.15
C VAL A 316 32.97 -6.21 -4.36
N HIS A 317 31.78 -6.26 -3.74
CA HIS A 317 31.26 -5.18 -2.93
C HIS A 317 31.27 -5.57 -1.45
N ALA A 318 32.09 -4.90 -0.66
CA ALA A 318 32.14 -5.10 0.78
C ALA A 318 30.97 -4.36 1.45
N VAL A 319 30.15 -5.11 2.18
CA VAL A 319 28.96 -4.64 2.90
C VAL A 319 29.18 -4.79 4.41
N LYS A 320 28.83 -3.76 5.18
CA LYS A 320 28.79 -3.82 6.65
C LYS A 320 27.61 -3.05 7.20
N TRP A 321 26.95 -3.60 8.22
CA TRP A 321 25.92 -2.94 9.03
C TRP A 321 26.18 -3.16 10.52
N SER A 322 26.09 -2.11 11.34
CA SER A 322 26.34 -2.16 12.80
C SER A 322 25.27 -1.48 13.66
N GLY A 323 23.99 -1.57 13.27
CA GLY A 323 22.90 -0.83 13.92
C GLY A 323 21.79 -1.67 14.55
N SER A 324 22.02 -2.95 14.90
CA SER A 324 21.03 -3.77 15.62
C SER A 324 21.70 -4.69 16.63
N ASP A 325 21.04 -4.90 17.76
CA ASP A 325 21.44 -5.78 18.87
C ASP A 325 20.85 -7.18 18.61
N PHE A 326 21.64 -8.13 18.08
CA PHE A 326 21.12 -9.43 17.64
C PHE A 326 20.97 -10.42 18.80
N ASP A 327 21.80 -10.32 19.83
CA ASP A 327 21.79 -11.20 21.01
C ASP A 327 21.06 -10.61 22.24
N GLY A 328 20.70 -9.32 22.19
CA GLY A 328 20.00 -8.58 23.24
C GLY A 328 20.84 -8.24 24.46
N ASP A 329 22.15 -8.10 24.30
CA ASP A 329 23.03 -7.65 25.38
C ASP A 329 22.95 -6.13 25.63
N GLY A 330 22.20 -5.40 24.79
CA GLY A 330 22.04 -3.96 24.84
C GLY A 330 23.10 -3.17 24.06
N ALA A 331 23.94 -3.85 23.27
CA ALA A 331 24.89 -3.25 22.34
C ALA A 331 24.54 -3.63 20.89
N ASN A 332 24.88 -2.76 19.93
CA ASN A 332 24.69 -3.08 18.53
C ASN A 332 25.79 -4.05 18.05
N ASP A 333 25.36 -5.11 17.39
CA ASP A 333 26.17 -6.06 16.67
C ASP A 333 26.46 -5.62 15.23
N THR A 334 27.48 -6.24 14.65
CA THR A 334 27.91 -6.06 13.26
C THR A 334 27.61 -7.30 12.43
N VAL A 335 27.02 -7.09 11.24
CA VAL A 335 27.03 -8.05 10.13
C VAL A 335 27.89 -7.50 8.99
N SER A 336 28.71 -8.34 8.38
CA SER A 336 29.48 -7.99 7.18
C SER A 336 29.57 -9.15 6.20
N PHE A 337 29.57 -8.86 4.90
CA PHE A 337 29.76 -9.85 3.84
C PHE A 337 30.26 -9.16 2.56
N ASP A 338 30.75 -9.96 1.62
CA ASP A 338 31.14 -9.52 0.30
C ASP A 338 30.09 -9.98 -0.73
N LEU A 339 29.48 -9.05 -1.46
CA LEU A 339 28.65 -9.35 -2.62
C LEU A 339 29.56 -9.43 -3.85
N ARG A 340 29.85 -10.64 -4.30
CA ARG A 340 30.60 -10.88 -5.54
C ARG A 340 29.64 -10.94 -6.72
N VAL A 341 30.03 -10.26 -7.80
CA VAL A 341 29.34 -10.26 -9.08
C VAL A 341 30.33 -10.73 -10.14
N ALA A 342 30.07 -11.91 -10.70
CA ALA A 342 30.86 -12.52 -11.75
C ALA A 342 30.11 -12.49 -13.09
N GLY A 343 30.82 -12.18 -14.18
CA GLY A 343 30.26 -12.08 -15.52
C GLY A 343 30.64 -13.27 -16.38
N PHE A 344 29.73 -13.71 -17.24
CA PHE A 344 29.98 -14.78 -18.20
C PHE A 344 29.43 -14.40 -19.57
N ALA A 345 30.21 -14.67 -20.61
CA ALA A 345 29.80 -14.49 -22.01
C ALA A 345 29.68 -15.84 -22.72
N GLY A 346 28.56 -16.05 -23.42
CA GLY A 346 28.29 -17.24 -24.21
C GLY A 346 27.70 -18.42 -23.40
N SER A 347 26.87 -18.13 -22.39
CA SER A 347 26.07 -19.13 -21.68
C SER A 347 25.07 -19.82 -22.62
N VAL A 348 24.78 -21.10 -22.35
CA VAL A 348 23.87 -21.92 -23.15
C VAL A 348 22.47 -21.86 -22.58
N TYR A 349 21.50 -21.40 -23.38
CA TYR A 349 20.13 -21.17 -22.96
C TYR A 349 19.09 -21.54 -24.04
N SER A 350 17.81 -21.66 -23.64
CA SER A 350 16.67 -21.81 -24.54
C SER A 350 15.41 -21.14 -23.98
N TYR A 351 14.63 -20.47 -24.84
CA TYR A 351 13.32 -19.91 -24.48
C TYR A 351 12.27 -20.24 -25.54
N ASP A 352 11.11 -20.73 -25.11
CA ASP A 352 9.92 -20.89 -25.96
C ASP A 352 8.73 -20.12 -25.39
N ALA A 353 8.39 -18.98 -26.00
CA ALA A 353 7.27 -18.14 -25.59
C ALA A 353 5.89 -18.81 -25.71
N GLY A 354 5.76 -19.88 -26.52
CA GLY A 354 4.49 -20.58 -26.71
C GLY A 354 4.15 -21.53 -25.56
N SER A 355 5.17 -22.13 -24.96
CA SER A 355 5.05 -23.05 -23.82
C SER A 355 5.53 -22.47 -22.49
N GLU A 356 6.11 -21.27 -22.52
CA GLU A 356 6.83 -20.62 -21.42
C GLU A 356 8.01 -21.48 -20.89
N ALA A 357 8.47 -22.45 -21.68
CA ALA A 357 9.60 -23.29 -21.31
C ALA A 357 10.92 -22.50 -21.45
N ALA A 358 11.67 -22.43 -20.35
CA ALA A 358 12.95 -21.73 -20.27
C ALA A 358 14.03 -22.64 -19.68
N SER A 359 15.25 -22.56 -20.20
CA SER A 359 16.41 -23.28 -19.64
C SER A 359 17.72 -22.49 -19.77
N MET A 360 18.60 -22.67 -18.79
CA MET A 360 20.01 -22.27 -18.83
C MET A 360 20.81 -23.48 -18.33
N THR A 361 21.59 -24.09 -19.21
CA THR A 361 22.17 -25.43 -18.97
C THR A 361 23.68 -25.45 -18.81
N ALA A 362 24.35 -24.34 -19.14
CA ALA A 362 25.78 -24.17 -18.92
C ALA A 362 26.18 -22.69 -18.90
N LEU A 363 27.04 -22.33 -17.96
CA LEU A 363 27.70 -21.02 -17.93
C LEU A 363 28.68 -20.84 -19.09
N GLY A 364 28.76 -19.61 -19.61
CA GLY A 364 29.74 -19.19 -20.60
C GLY A 364 31.17 -19.07 -20.05
N LYS A 365 32.04 -18.40 -20.81
CA LYS A 365 33.40 -18.10 -20.35
C LYS A 365 33.36 -16.90 -19.39
N PRO A 366 34.19 -16.87 -18.32
CA PRO A 366 34.33 -15.68 -17.48
C PRO A 366 34.62 -14.43 -18.32
N ALA A 367 34.00 -13.33 -17.94
CA ALA A 367 34.09 -12.03 -18.59
C ALA A 367 34.01 -10.92 -17.54
N ALA A 368 34.69 -9.80 -17.82
CA ALA A 368 34.71 -8.64 -16.94
C ALA A 368 33.30 -8.14 -16.62
N VAL A 369 33.06 -7.74 -15.37
CA VAL A 369 31.82 -7.08 -14.94
C VAL A 369 32.02 -5.57 -14.91
N ARG A 370 31.01 -4.83 -15.37
CA ARG A 370 30.94 -3.39 -15.21
C ARG A 370 29.76 -3.02 -14.31
N GLY A 371 29.98 -2.12 -13.37
CA GLY A 371 28.97 -1.66 -12.42
C GLY A 371 29.01 -0.16 -12.19
N ASN A 372 27.83 0.46 -12.04
CA ASN A 372 27.68 1.79 -11.42
C ASN A 372 26.28 1.91 -10.80
N LYS A 373 25.87 3.13 -10.40
CA LYS A 373 24.53 3.39 -9.84
C LYS A 373 23.35 3.00 -10.74
N ALA A 374 23.58 2.82 -12.05
CA ALA A 374 22.58 2.35 -12.99
C ALA A 374 22.51 0.82 -13.09
N GLY A 375 23.41 0.07 -12.46
CA GLY A 375 23.37 -1.39 -12.41
C GLY A 375 24.67 -2.09 -12.78
N TRP A 376 24.55 -3.39 -13.04
CA TRP A 376 25.60 -4.28 -13.51
C TRP A 376 25.32 -4.75 -14.96
N GLY A 377 26.40 -4.89 -15.72
CA GLY A 377 26.44 -5.53 -17.04
C GLY A 377 27.70 -6.38 -17.22
N VAL A 378 27.77 -7.11 -18.33
CA VAL A 378 28.93 -7.94 -18.70
C VAL A 378 29.72 -7.22 -19.81
N GLY A 379 31.05 -7.35 -19.77
CA GLY A 379 31.92 -6.77 -20.78
C GLY A 379 32.17 -5.27 -20.59
N LYS A 380 31.73 -4.45 -21.54
CA LYS A 380 32.14 -3.01 -21.64
C LYS A 380 31.00 -2.03 -21.40
N ASP A 381 29.77 -2.51 -21.32
CA ASP A 381 28.53 -1.77 -21.14
C ASP A 381 27.84 -2.17 -19.84
N LEU A 382 26.63 -1.67 -19.61
CA LEU A 382 25.87 -1.81 -18.35
C LEU A 382 24.60 -2.64 -18.57
N ASP A 383 24.65 -3.52 -19.56
CA ASP A 383 23.58 -4.40 -19.99
C ASP A 383 24.05 -5.84 -20.13
N LEU A 384 23.10 -6.73 -20.38
CA LEU A 384 23.29 -8.15 -20.65
C LEU A 384 22.84 -8.46 -22.06
N ASP A 385 23.79 -8.66 -22.97
CA ASP A 385 23.54 -9.17 -24.30
C ASP A 385 23.07 -10.63 -24.27
N ALA A 386 22.52 -11.10 -25.39
CA ALA A 386 22.05 -12.46 -25.55
C ALA A 386 23.15 -13.48 -25.22
N GLY A 387 22.91 -14.34 -24.23
CA GLY A 387 23.88 -15.33 -23.74
C GLY A 387 24.91 -14.80 -22.75
N GLU A 388 24.76 -13.56 -22.29
CA GLU A 388 25.49 -13.06 -21.14
C GLU A 388 24.75 -13.39 -19.84
N THR A 389 25.54 -13.69 -18.81
CA THR A 389 25.04 -14.07 -17.49
C THR A 389 25.80 -13.32 -16.41
N LEU A 390 25.08 -12.75 -15.44
CA LEU A 390 25.64 -12.34 -14.16
C LEU A 390 25.38 -13.43 -13.11
N ARG A 391 26.38 -13.72 -12.30
CA ARG A 391 26.26 -14.53 -11.09
C ARG A 391 26.54 -13.67 -9.87
N PHE A 392 25.58 -13.61 -8.97
CA PHE A 392 25.71 -12.96 -7.67
C PHE A 392 25.92 -14.01 -6.58
N SER A 393 26.92 -13.80 -5.73
CA SER A 393 27.22 -14.67 -4.59
C SER A 393 27.61 -13.84 -3.35
N VAL A 394 27.39 -14.41 -2.18
CA VAL A 394 27.67 -13.81 -0.87
C VAL A 394 28.84 -14.56 -0.25
N GLU A 395 29.96 -13.87 -0.10
CA GLU A 395 31.20 -14.41 0.44
C GLU A 395 31.50 -13.78 1.80
N ASN A 396 32.34 -14.43 2.59
CA ASN A 396 32.92 -13.85 3.82
C ASN A 396 31.88 -13.30 4.83
N LEU A 397 30.68 -13.88 4.89
CA LEU A 397 29.66 -13.51 5.88
C LEU A 397 30.19 -13.69 7.31
N LYS A 398 30.11 -12.64 8.12
CA LYS A 398 30.56 -12.60 9.51
C LYS A 398 29.54 -11.85 10.38
N LEU A 399 29.40 -12.33 11.61
CA LEU A 399 28.60 -11.71 12.69
C LEU A 399 29.50 -11.46 13.90
N SER A 400 29.28 -10.37 14.62
CA SER A 400 30.02 -10.06 15.87
C SER A 400 29.60 -10.91 17.07
N THR A 401 28.42 -11.53 17.02
CA THR A 401 27.85 -12.38 18.08
C THR A 401 27.68 -13.84 17.63
N PRO A 402 27.75 -14.84 18.54
CA PRO A 402 27.45 -16.24 18.22
C PRO A 402 25.94 -16.48 18.05
N GLY A 403 25.49 -16.76 16.82
CA GLY A 403 24.09 -17.09 16.50
C GLY A 403 23.98 -17.65 15.09
N VAL A 404 22.95 -18.46 14.80
CA VAL A 404 22.77 -19.11 13.49
C VAL A 404 22.35 -18.05 12.47
N GLY A 405 23.32 -17.52 11.73
CA GLY A 405 23.06 -16.82 10.48
C GLY A 405 22.87 -17.83 9.36
N ASP A 406 21.70 -17.86 8.71
CA ASP A 406 21.54 -18.64 7.48
C ASP A 406 22.42 -18.05 6.36
N ILE A 407 22.71 -18.83 5.33
CA ILE A 407 23.28 -18.31 4.09
C ILE A 407 22.33 -17.23 3.57
N GLY A 408 22.89 -16.09 3.15
CA GLY A 408 22.08 -15.05 2.54
C GLY A 408 21.43 -15.54 1.25
N HIS A 409 20.11 -15.41 1.16
CA HIS A 409 19.36 -15.79 -0.05
C HIS A 409 19.00 -14.56 -0.85
N PHE A 410 19.19 -14.62 -2.17
CA PHE A 410 18.64 -13.61 -3.04
C PHE A 410 17.13 -13.81 -3.14
N VAL A 411 16.39 -12.70 -3.01
CA VAL A 411 14.92 -12.72 -2.95
C VAL A 411 14.29 -11.79 -3.99
N GLY A 412 15.09 -10.99 -4.68
CA GLY A 412 14.59 -10.14 -5.74
C GLY A 412 15.66 -9.36 -6.49
N MET A 413 15.25 -8.74 -7.59
CA MET A 413 16.07 -7.82 -8.37
C MET A 413 15.21 -6.73 -9.03
N GLN A 414 15.84 -5.61 -9.37
CA GLN A 414 15.24 -4.56 -10.21
C GLN A 414 16.05 -4.39 -11.48
N MET A 415 15.35 -4.14 -12.59
CA MET A 415 15.93 -4.01 -13.92
C MET A 415 15.36 -2.78 -14.61
N THR A 416 16.20 -2.08 -15.36
CA THR A 416 15.84 -0.90 -16.15
C THR A 416 16.41 -1.06 -17.56
N GLU A 417 15.61 -0.65 -18.55
CA GLU A 417 16.11 -0.54 -19.92
C GLU A 417 17.02 0.67 -20.04
N THR A 418 18.25 0.47 -20.51
CA THR A 418 19.21 1.57 -20.66
C THR A 418 18.91 2.46 -21.87
N ASP A 419 18.22 1.92 -22.90
CA ASP A 419 18.01 2.59 -24.21
C ASP A 419 16.56 2.54 -24.76
N GLY A 420 15.55 2.13 -23.98
CA GLY A 420 14.12 2.20 -24.39
C GLY A 420 13.67 1.17 -25.46
N GLY A 421 14.16 -0.07 -25.33
CA GLY A 421 13.81 -1.19 -26.22
C GLY A 421 12.40 -1.73 -26.00
N LYS A 422 11.99 -2.70 -26.83
CA LYS A 422 10.78 -3.50 -26.60
C LYS A 422 11.13 -4.94 -26.96
N ASN A 423 10.97 -5.86 -26.00
CA ASN A 423 11.22 -7.31 -26.05
C ASN A 423 12.50 -7.73 -25.30
N HIS A 424 12.43 -7.71 -23.98
CA HIS A 424 13.46 -8.28 -23.11
C HIS A 424 12.94 -9.55 -22.46
N VAL A 425 13.75 -10.60 -22.51
CA VAL A 425 13.50 -11.85 -21.80
C VAL A 425 14.73 -12.13 -20.96
N LEU A 426 14.55 -12.20 -19.64
CA LEU A 426 15.57 -12.60 -18.69
C LEU A 426 15.12 -13.87 -17.99
N MET A 427 16.07 -14.75 -17.73
CA MET A 427 15.88 -15.99 -16.98
C MET A 427 16.66 -15.91 -15.68
N VAL A 428 16.07 -16.44 -14.61
CA VAL A 428 16.72 -16.57 -13.31
C VAL A 428 16.91 -18.06 -12.97
N GLY A 429 18.12 -18.42 -12.55
CA GLY A 429 18.50 -19.77 -12.14
C GLY A 429 19.29 -20.58 -13.17
N GLU A 430 19.48 -21.87 -12.88
CA GLU A 430 20.16 -22.87 -13.72
C GLU A 430 19.32 -24.16 -13.77
N GLY A 431 19.22 -24.79 -14.94
CA GLY A 431 18.42 -25.98 -15.19
C GLY A 431 17.33 -25.79 -16.25
N GLU A 432 16.28 -26.63 -16.16
CA GLU A 432 15.11 -26.61 -17.04
C GLU A 432 13.88 -26.07 -16.28
N ASN A 433 12.90 -25.52 -17.02
CA ASN A 433 11.66 -24.91 -16.48
C ASN A 433 11.91 -23.71 -15.55
N LEU A 434 12.88 -22.88 -15.93
CA LEU A 434 13.22 -21.67 -15.19
C LEU A 434 12.14 -20.60 -15.31
N ASN A 435 12.06 -19.69 -14.34
CA ASN A 435 11.22 -18.52 -14.47
C ASN A 435 11.81 -17.56 -15.51
N ALA A 436 10.97 -17.07 -16.42
CA ALA A 436 11.33 -16.06 -17.42
C ALA A 436 10.33 -14.90 -17.37
N TRP A 437 10.80 -13.67 -17.62
CA TRP A 437 9.96 -12.47 -17.54
C TRP A 437 10.05 -11.62 -18.80
N GLU A 438 8.89 -11.20 -19.30
CA GLU A 438 8.72 -10.31 -20.46
C GLU A 438 8.11 -8.96 -20.04
N ARG A 439 8.83 -7.85 -20.19
CA ARG A 439 8.25 -6.50 -20.05
C ARG A 439 9.07 -5.40 -20.70
N SER A 440 8.43 -4.23 -20.91
CA SER A 440 8.97 -3.07 -21.66
C SER A 440 9.21 -1.81 -20.80
N ASN A 441 9.47 -1.94 -19.49
CA ASN A 441 9.64 -0.85 -18.50
C ASN A 441 10.30 -1.38 -17.21
N ASN A 442 10.68 -0.50 -16.27
CA ASN A 442 11.17 -0.87 -14.92
C ASN A 442 10.37 -2.01 -14.30
N LEU A 443 11.08 -3.07 -13.91
CA LEU A 443 10.49 -4.26 -13.33
C LEU A 443 11.24 -4.64 -12.05
N GLY A 444 10.51 -4.68 -10.94
CA GLY A 444 10.93 -5.35 -9.71
C GLY A 444 10.41 -6.77 -9.72
N ILE A 445 11.30 -7.74 -9.59
CA ILE A 445 10.98 -9.17 -9.54
C ILE A 445 11.35 -9.68 -8.16
N GLY A 446 10.42 -10.37 -7.51
CA GLY A 446 10.74 -11.25 -6.40
C GLY A 446 10.70 -12.70 -6.88
N PHE A 447 11.66 -13.51 -6.45
CA PHE A 447 11.77 -14.93 -6.78
C PHE A 447 11.97 -15.74 -5.50
N LYS A 448 11.86 -17.06 -5.59
CA LYS A 448 12.11 -17.94 -4.44
C LYS A 448 13.55 -17.71 -3.94
N PRO A 449 13.82 -17.85 -2.63
CA PRO A 449 15.17 -17.75 -2.10
C PRO A 449 16.15 -18.61 -2.94
N GLU A 450 17.11 -17.97 -3.60
CA GLU A 450 18.08 -18.63 -4.48
C GLU A 450 19.51 -18.23 -4.11
N TYR A 451 20.44 -19.19 -4.22
CA TYR A 451 21.86 -18.97 -3.99
C TYR A 451 22.72 -20.00 -4.75
N PRO A 452 23.68 -19.57 -5.60
CA PRO A 452 23.90 -18.20 -6.07
C PRO A 452 22.76 -17.74 -7.01
N LEU A 453 22.58 -16.42 -7.16
CA LEU A 453 21.62 -15.87 -8.12
C LEU A 453 22.27 -15.77 -9.51
N LEU A 454 21.65 -16.41 -10.51
CA LEU A 454 22.06 -16.36 -11.90
C LEU A 454 21.04 -15.61 -12.73
N VAL A 455 21.46 -14.60 -13.48
CA VAL A 455 20.60 -13.79 -14.35
C VAL A 455 21.14 -13.86 -15.78
N THR A 456 20.39 -14.51 -16.68
CA THR A 456 20.81 -14.73 -18.07
C THR A 456 19.86 -14.04 -19.04
N SER A 457 20.44 -13.27 -19.98
CA SER A 457 19.71 -12.63 -21.06
C SER A 457 19.59 -13.55 -22.27
N VAL A 458 18.39 -13.65 -22.86
CA VAL A 458 18.12 -14.60 -23.95
C VAL A 458 17.70 -13.95 -25.27
N ALA A 459 17.56 -12.62 -25.29
CA ALA A 459 17.23 -11.83 -26.47
C ALA A 459 18.31 -10.79 -26.78
N SER A 460 18.22 -10.09 -27.91
CA SER A 460 19.05 -8.92 -28.23
C SER A 460 18.63 -7.71 -27.38
N SER A 461 18.68 -7.89 -26.06
CA SER A 461 18.11 -7.03 -25.03
C SER A 461 19.20 -6.25 -24.31
N LYS A 462 19.11 -4.92 -24.33
CA LYS A 462 19.99 -4.04 -23.56
C LYS A 462 19.43 -3.77 -22.15
N VAL A 463 19.44 -4.78 -21.29
CA VAL A 463 18.92 -4.67 -19.92
C VAL A 463 20.03 -4.89 -18.93
N GLY A 464 20.20 -3.93 -18.01
CA GLY A 464 21.07 -4.08 -16.85
C GLY A 464 20.30 -4.60 -15.64
N VAL A 465 21.00 -5.31 -14.76
CA VAL A 465 20.49 -5.57 -13.40
C VAL A 465 20.82 -4.34 -12.56
N ASN A 466 19.83 -3.53 -12.21
CA ASN A 466 20.03 -2.26 -11.51
C ASN A 466 20.21 -2.43 -10.00
N GLN A 467 19.45 -3.36 -9.43
CA GLN A 467 19.45 -3.66 -8.01
C GLN A 467 19.32 -5.17 -7.78
N VAL A 468 19.98 -5.68 -6.75
CA VAL A 468 19.73 -7.03 -6.23
C VAL A 468 19.37 -6.95 -4.75
N ALA A 469 18.39 -7.76 -4.35
CA ALA A 469 17.91 -7.84 -2.98
C ALA A 469 18.35 -9.16 -2.34
N LEU A 470 19.01 -9.05 -1.18
CA LEU A 470 19.51 -10.15 -0.37
C LEU A 470 18.79 -10.17 0.97
N ARG A 471 18.35 -11.35 1.42
CA ARG A 471 17.78 -11.57 2.75
C ARG A 471 18.75 -12.38 3.60
N LEU A 472 19.06 -11.87 4.80
CA LEU A 472 19.86 -12.55 5.82
C LEU A 472 18.98 -12.81 7.06
N PHE A 473 19.03 -14.03 7.60
CA PHE A 473 18.49 -14.35 8.93
C PHE A 473 19.64 -14.29 9.92
N VAL A 474 19.49 -13.59 11.04
CA VAL A 474 20.59 -13.29 11.97
C VAL A 474 20.31 -13.79 13.40
N SER A 475 19.04 -14.03 13.75
CA SER A 475 18.64 -14.56 15.05
C SER A 475 17.38 -15.42 14.95
N ASP A 476 17.32 -16.51 15.71
CA ASP A 476 16.13 -17.35 15.90
C ASP A 476 15.13 -16.75 16.91
N LEU A 477 15.48 -15.61 17.54
CA LEU A 477 14.66 -14.97 18.55
C LEU A 477 13.73 -13.89 17.93
N PRO A 478 12.53 -13.69 18.49
CA PRO A 478 11.51 -12.80 17.93
C PRO A 478 11.86 -11.31 17.91
N ASP A 479 11.48 -10.63 16.83
CA ASP A 479 11.40 -9.16 16.77
C ASP A 479 10.22 -8.63 17.57
N HIS A 480 10.44 -8.02 18.75
CA HIS A 480 9.34 -7.39 19.49
C HIS A 480 8.79 -6.13 18.79
N MET A 481 7.48 -6.10 18.52
CA MET A 481 6.68 -4.87 18.39
C MET A 481 5.42 -5.07 19.26
N ASN A 482 5.44 -4.50 20.46
CA ASN A 482 4.39 -4.73 21.46
C ASN A 482 3.01 -4.20 21.02
N SER A 483 2.04 -5.11 20.85
CA SER A 483 0.79 -5.08 21.64
C SER A 483 0.06 -6.43 21.56
N GLU A 484 0.64 -7.43 22.24
CA GLU A 484 0.16 -8.78 22.58
C GLU A 484 -0.61 -9.60 21.51
N ALA A 485 0.14 -10.54 20.91
CA ALA A 485 -0.29 -11.53 19.92
C ALA A 485 0.49 -12.84 20.17
N ASN A 486 0.12 -13.62 21.18
CA ASN A 486 1.06 -14.59 21.77
C ASN A 486 1.06 -15.96 21.05
N ASP A 487 1.34 -15.87 19.74
CA ASP A 487 2.39 -16.62 19.00
C ASP A 487 1.86 -17.58 17.91
N TYR A 488 1.77 -17.31 16.59
CA TYR A 488 2.47 -16.50 15.56
C TYR A 488 3.91 -16.88 15.20
N SER A 489 4.55 -17.77 15.97
CA SER A 489 5.97 -18.16 15.97
C SER A 489 6.91 -17.40 15.02
N VAL A 490 6.90 -16.07 15.22
CA VAL A 490 8.01 -15.10 15.24
C VAL A 490 8.99 -15.06 14.04
N TYR A 491 8.95 -14.17 13.04
CA TYR A 491 8.17 -13.00 12.63
C TYR A 491 8.37 -12.87 11.07
N PRO A 492 7.96 -11.81 10.32
CA PRO A 492 7.61 -11.93 8.91
C PRO A 492 8.79 -12.12 7.95
N THR A 493 8.50 -12.70 6.80
CA THR A 493 9.36 -12.59 5.62
C THR A 493 8.96 -11.28 4.92
N GLY A 494 9.68 -10.21 5.18
CA GLY A 494 9.63 -8.94 4.45
C GLY A 494 9.54 -7.70 5.35
N PRO A 495 9.68 -6.50 4.74
CA PRO A 495 9.38 -5.20 5.36
C PRO A 495 8.09 -5.22 6.18
N GLN A 496 8.15 -4.79 7.43
CA GLN A 496 6.96 -4.67 8.26
C GLN A 496 6.30 -3.31 8.06
N HIS A 497 5.07 -3.21 8.55
CA HIS A 497 4.45 -1.92 8.73
C HIS A 497 4.74 -1.40 10.12
N LEU A 498 4.95 -0.08 10.18
CA LEU A 498 5.66 0.55 11.29
C LEU A 498 4.74 1.38 12.17
N SER A 499 3.50 1.59 11.72
CA SER A 499 2.44 2.21 12.49
C SER A 499 1.75 1.19 13.38
N ASP A 500 1.48 1.59 14.62
CA ASP A 500 0.64 0.81 15.51
C ASP A 500 -0.81 0.79 15.04
N TYR A 501 -1.56 -0.20 15.51
CA TYR A 501 -3.01 -0.16 15.35
C TYR A 501 -3.63 0.83 16.33
N PRO A 502 -4.69 1.53 15.90
CA PRO A 502 -5.54 2.33 16.77
C PRO A 502 -5.99 1.58 18.02
N LYS A 503 -5.97 2.26 19.18
CA LYS A 503 -6.61 1.75 20.39
C LYS A 503 -8.11 1.59 20.16
N VAL A 504 -8.64 0.41 20.48
CA VAL A 504 -10.06 0.10 20.26
C VAL A 504 -10.90 0.50 21.47
N THR A 505 -11.93 1.32 21.25
CA THR A 505 -12.80 1.84 22.32
C THR A 505 -14.19 1.19 22.31
N LYS A 506 -14.78 0.94 21.12
CA LYS A 506 -16.01 0.15 20.92
C LYS A 506 -16.18 -0.19 19.43
N ARG A 507 -16.63 -1.40 19.11
CA ARG A 507 -16.95 -1.84 17.73
C ARG A 507 -18.33 -2.51 17.70
N LEU A 508 -19.06 -2.28 16.61
CA LEU A 508 -20.31 -2.97 16.33
C LEU A 508 -19.99 -4.30 15.63
N HIS A 509 -20.70 -5.36 15.96
CA HIS A 509 -20.56 -6.67 15.34
C HIS A 509 -21.93 -7.28 15.06
N SER A 510 -22.03 -8.03 13.97
CA SER A 510 -23.16 -8.95 13.73
C SER A 510 -23.10 -10.15 14.67
N GLU A 511 -24.18 -10.95 14.69
CA GLU A 511 -24.20 -12.24 15.38
C GLU A 511 -23.02 -13.13 14.92
N PHE A 512 -22.39 -13.80 15.87
CA PHE A 512 -21.22 -14.61 15.63
C PHE A 512 -21.25 -15.89 16.47
N SER A 513 -21.00 -17.03 15.83
CA SER A 513 -20.85 -18.33 16.48
C SER A 513 -19.79 -19.15 15.73
N TRP A 514 -19.07 -20.01 16.46
CA TRP A 514 -18.14 -20.99 15.91
C TRP A 514 -18.80 -22.33 15.59
N ASP A 515 -20.11 -22.49 15.81
CA ASP A 515 -20.81 -23.76 15.61
C ASP A 515 -20.70 -24.25 14.16
N THR A 516 -20.75 -23.35 13.19
CA THR A 516 -20.47 -23.61 11.77
C THR A 516 -19.61 -22.50 11.21
N LEU A 517 -19.10 -22.62 9.98
CA LEU A 517 -18.30 -21.55 9.38
C LEU A 517 -19.10 -20.23 9.34
N PRO A 518 -18.63 -19.16 9.99
CA PRO A 518 -19.28 -17.86 9.90
C PRO A 518 -19.13 -17.33 8.48
N MET A 519 -20.26 -17.01 7.84
CA MET A 519 -20.26 -16.52 6.46
C MET A 519 -21.03 -15.22 6.28
N THR A 520 -20.55 -14.43 5.33
CA THR A 520 -21.21 -13.25 4.79
C THR A 520 -21.51 -13.48 3.31
N ALA A 521 -22.45 -12.73 2.75
CA ALA A 521 -22.77 -12.77 1.32
C ALA A 521 -22.86 -11.37 0.71
N ARG A 522 -22.97 -11.33 -0.62
CA ARG A 522 -23.38 -10.15 -1.37
C ARG A 522 -24.69 -10.42 -2.09
N VAL A 523 -25.44 -9.34 -2.24
CA VAL A 523 -26.63 -9.29 -3.09
C VAL A 523 -26.42 -8.16 -4.08
N ASN A 524 -26.39 -8.49 -5.37
CA ASN A 524 -26.16 -7.51 -6.44
C ASN A 524 -27.05 -7.87 -7.64
N SER A 525 -27.91 -6.94 -8.04
CA SER A 525 -28.79 -7.11 -9.19
C SER A 525 -29.32 -5.78 -9.69
N ARG A 526 -29.40 -5.64 -11.02
CA ARG A 526 -30.15 -4.54 -11.65
C ARG A 526 -31.65 -4.84 -11.71
N LYS A 527 -32.04 -6.12 -11.81
CA LYS A 527 -33.44 -6.56 -11.83
C LYS A 527 -34.01 -6.63 -10.41
N ALA A 528 -35.33 -6.51 -10.27
CA ALA A 528 -36.01 -6.87 -9.03
C ALA A 528 -35.72 -8.34 -8.70
N LEU A 529 -35.48 -8.64 -7.42
CA LEU A 529 -35.20 -9.99 -6.95
C LEU A 529 -36.42 -10.58 -6.24
N PRO A 530 -36.68 -11.90 -6.36
CA PRO A 530 -37.82 -12.53 -5.69
C PRO A 530 -37.72 -12.48 -4.16
N ALA A 531 -38.87 -12.41 -3.48
CA ALA A 531 -38.93 -12.48 -2.02
C ALA A 531 -38.37 -13.80 -1.44
N SER A 532 -38.50 -14.91 -2.18
CA SER A 532 -37.92 -16.21 -1.80
C SER A 532 -36.39 -16.15 -1.72
N TYR A 533 -35.74 -15.49 -2.68
CA TYR A 533 -34.30 -15.26 -2.67
C TYR A 533 -33.90 -14.40 -1.48
N ALA A 534 -34.57 -13.27 -1.25
CA ALA A 534 -34.27 -12.39 -0.12
C ALA A 534 -34.42 -13.11 1.23
N ARG A 535 -35.47 -13.92 1.40
CA ARG A 535 -35.66 -14.74 2.60
C ARG A 535 -34.49 -15.71 2.84
N ILE A 536 -34.06 -16.43 1.80
CA ILE A 536 -32.92 -17.35 1.91
C ILE A 536 -31.65 -16.59 2.32
N MET A 537 -31.35 -15.49 1.65
CA MET A 537 -30.15 -14.69 1.96
C MET A 537 -30.18 -14.16 3.40
N ALA A 538 -31.29 -13.54 3.82
CA ALA A 538 -31.43 -12.93 5.15
C ALA A 538 -31.36 -13.93 6.31
N THR A 539 -31.77 -15.18 6.08
CA THR A 539 -31.79 -16.23 7.12
C THR A 539 -30.54 -17.11 7.11
N THR A 540 -29.75 -17.08 6.04
CA THR A 540 -28.55 -17.92 5.90
C THR A 540 -27.26 -17.22 6.35
N TYR A 541 -27.17 -15.90 6.12
CA TYR A 541 -25.96 -15.11 6.33
C TYR A 541 -26.16 -14.06 7.43
N ALA A 542 -25.19 -13.92 8.32
CA ALA A 542 -25.22 -12.93 9.40
C ALA A 542 -25.03 -11.49 8.88
N LYS A 543 -24.37 -11.37 7.72
CA LYS A 543 -24.04 -10.09 7.07
C LYS A 543 -24.24 -10.17 5.56
N ILE A 544 -24.78 -9.11 4.98
CA ILE A 544 -25.00 -8.97 3.55
C ILE A 544 -24.53 -7.61 3.04
N GLY A 545 -23.66 -7.62 2.03
CA GLY A 545 -23.28 -6.42 1.28
C GLY A 545 -24.18 -6.18 0.06
N LEU A 546 -24.78 -5.00 -0.03
CA LEU A 546 -25.56 -4.54 -1.19
C LEU A 546 -24.62 -3.85 -2.18
N GLY A 547 -24.57 -4.35 -3.42
CA GLY A 547 -23.58 -3.92 -4.41
C GLY A 547 -23.84 -2.53 -5.00
N GLY A 548 -22.77 -1.79 -5.33
CA GLY A 548 -22.83 -0.41 -5.84
C GLY A 548 -23.41 -0.17 -7.24
N ASN A 549 -23.79 -1.22 -7.97
CA ASN A 549 -24.45 -1.13 -9.28
C ASN A 549 -25.78 -1.91 -9.26
N SER A 550 -26.48 -1.87 -8.13
CA SER A 550 -27.67 -2.68 -7.88
C SER A 550 -28.92 -1.80 -7.77
N PHE A 551 -29.74 -1.82 -8.81
CA PHE A 551 -30.99 -1.05 -8.89
C PHE A 551 -32.16 -1.80 -8.23
N TYR A 552 -32.07 -3.12 -8.15
CA TYR A 552 -33.15 -3.99 -7.66
C TYR A 552 -34.52 -3.67 -8.30
N GLY A 553 -34.52 -3.31 -9.59
CA GLY A 553 -35.71 -2.93 -10.36
C GLY A 553 -36.20 -1.49 -10.15
N SER A 554 -35.48 -0.65 -9.41
CA SER A 554 -35.79 0.78 -9.23
C SER A 554 -35.10 1.67 -10.27
N LYS A 555 -35.52 2.94 -10.36
CA LYS A 555 -34.91 3.94 -11.24
C LYS A 555 -33.50 4.32 -10.77
N PHE A 556 -33.35 4.54 -9.47
CA PHE A 556 -32.07 4.90 -8.85
C PHE A 556 -31.54 3.77 -7.96
N ILE A 557 -30.21 3.74 -7.79
CA ILE A 557 -29.51 2.74 -6.99
C ILE A 557 -29.93 2.83 -5.52
N ASP A 558 -29.95 4.03 -4.94
CA ASP A 558 -30.32 4.27 -3.54
C ASP A 558 -31.78 3.87 -3.25
N ASP A 559 -32.73 4.18 -4.14
CA ASP A 559 -34.11 3.69 -4.02
C ASP A 559 -34.19 2.15 -4.00
N GLY A 560 -33.42 1.52 -4.88
CA GLY A 560 -33.33 0.07 -4.96
C GLY A 560 -32.76 -0.53 -3.68
N VAL A 561 -31.66 0.03 -3.20
CA VAL A 561 -30.97 -0.40 -1.98
C VAL A 561 -31.92 -0.33 -0.78
N ARG A 562 -32.65 0.78 -0.59
CA ARG A 562 -33.62 0.93 0.51
C ARG A 562 -34.71 -0.15 0.45
N LYS A 563 -35.28 -0.41 -0.73
CA LYS A 563 -36.30 -1.46 -0.92
C LYS A 563 -35.77 -2.85 -0.63
N MET A 564 -34.58 -3.17 -1.11
CA MET A 564 -33.95 -4.47 -0.86
C MET A 564 -33.59 -4.63 0.62
N ALA A 565 -33.05 -3.59 1.26
CA ALA A 565 -32.73 -3.61 2.68
C ALA A 565 -33.99 -3.86 3.52
N ALA A 566 -35.08 -3.13 3.27
CA ALA A 566 -36.37 -3.36 3.94
C ALA A 566 -36.91 -4.78 3.72
N LEU A 567 -36.77 -5.33 2.51
CA LEU A 567 -37.19 -6.70 2.21
C LEU A 567 -36.36 -7.73 2.98
N LEU A 568 -35.04 -7.59 3.03
CA LEU A 568 -34.16 -8.47 3.80
C LEU A 568 -34.47 -8.39 5.31
N LYS A 569 -34.58 -7.18 5.85
CA LYS A 569 -34.92 -6.93 7.27
C LYS A 569 -36.31 -7.46 7.66
N SER A 570 -37.26 -7.52 6.71
CA SER A 570 -38.58 -8.11 6.97
C SER A 570 -38.55 -9.61 7.28
N PHE A 571 -37.49 -10.32 6.84
CA PHE A 571 -37.29 -11.74 7.13
C PHE A 571 -36.36 -11.98 8.31
N ASN A 572 -35.37 -11.10 8.50
CA ASN A 572 -34.46 -11.14 9.63
C ASN A 572 -34.07 -9.71 10.02
N PRO A 573 -34.62 -9.11 11.09
CA PRO A 573 -34.25 -7.74 11.48
C PRO A 573 -32.79 -7.62 11.96
N ASP A 574 -32.17 -8.73 12.38
CA ASP A 574 -30.83 -8.75 12.98
C ASP A 574 -29.69 -8.93 11.96
N VAL A 575 -30.02 -9.21 10.67
CA VAL A 575 -29.00 -9.32 9.61
C VAL A 575 -28.30 -7.97 9.40
N LEU A 576 -26.97 -7.93 9.44
CA LEU A 576 -26.21 -6.69 9.22
C LEU A 576 -26.11 -6.38 7.72
N LEU A 577 -26.64 -5.24 7.31
CA LEU A 577 -26.69 -4.79 5.92
C LEU A 577 -25.78 -3.59 5.68
N THR A 578 -24.83 -3.74 4.75
CA THR A 578 -23.97 -2.63 4.31
C THR A 578 -24.28 -2.24 2.87
N THR A 579 -24.39 -0.94 2.58
CA THR A 579 -24.47 -0.41 1.20
C THR A 579 -23.09 -0.01 0.65
N TYR A 580 -23.01 0.37 -0.62
CA TYR A 580 -21.76 0.78 -1.29
C TYR A 580 -21.76 2.27 -1.61
N ARG A 581 -20.60 2.92 -1.44
CA ARG A 581 -20.31 4.26 -1.97
C ARG A 581 -18.86 4.36 -2.39
N ASN A 582 -18.56 5.12 -3.45
CA ASN A 582 -17.19 5.39 -3.87
C ASN A 582 -16.74 6.79 -3.40
N ALA A 583 -15.53 6.88 -2.85
CA ALA A 583 -14.90 8.12 -2.39
C ALA A 583 -13.81 8.64 -3.34
N GLY A 584 -13.67 8.11 -4.54
CA GLY A 584 -12.65 8.58 -5.49
C GLY A 584 -13.13 8.70 -6.93
N ILE A 585 -14.19 7.99 -7.29
CA ILE A 585 -14.71 7.85 -8.64
C ILE A 585 -16.18 8.17 -8.61
N HIS A 586 -16.61 9.05 -9.50
CA HIS A 586 -18.03 9.29 -9.72
C HIS A 586 -18.66 8.16 -10.56
N PHE A 587 -19.50 7.38 -9.91
CA PHE A 587 -20.46 6.51 -10.58
C PHE A 587 -21.83 7.18 -10.58
N THR A 588 -22.52 7.11 -11.72
CA THR A 588 -23.83 7.72 -11.94
C THR A 588 -24.97 6.83 -11.42
N ASP A 589 -26.22 7.32 -11.54
CA ASP A 589 -27.49 6.63 -11.31
C ASP A 589 -27.95 6.54 -9.84
N PHE A 590 -27.40 7.39 -8.97
CA PHE A 590 -27.97 7.70 -7.66
C PHE A 590 -28.96 8.86 -7.78
N SER A 591 -30.00 8.91 -6.95
CA SER A 591 -30.96 10.02 -6.99
C SER A 591 -30.29 11.38 -6.75
N ALA A 592 -29.24 11.41 -5.91
CA ALA A 592 -28.43 12.59 -5.63
C ALA A 592 -27.69 13.14 -6.86
N ASP A 593 -27.46 12.33 -7.89
CA ASP A 593 -26.83 12.77 -9.14
C ASP A 593 -27.72 13.72 -9.94
N GLU A 594 -29.04 13.72 -9.74
CA GLU A 594 -29.93 14.69 -10.41
C GLU A 594 -29.59 16.15 -10.05
N LYS A 595 -28.92 16.35 -8.91
CA LYS A 595 -28.46 17.66 -8.43
C LYS A 595 -26.96 17.88 -8.66
N LEU A 596 -26.26 16.92 -9.26
CA LEU A 596 -24.83 16.96 -9.49
C LEU A 596 -24.51 17.65 -10.83
N ASN A 597 -24.13 18.93 -10.79
CA ASN A 597 -23.63 19.63 -11.98
C ASN A 597 -22.63 20.74 -11.65
N LYS A 598 -21.44 20.36 -11.19
CA LYS A 598 -20.40 21.27 -10.71
C LYS A 598 -19.05 20.78 -11.25
N LYS A 599 -18.48 21.50 -12.21
CA LYS A 599 -17.21 21.15 -12.87
C LYS A 599 -16.04 21.16 -11.88
N GLU A 600 -16.14 22.00 -10.87
CA GLU A 600 -15.17 22.21 -9.78
C GLU A 600 -15.14 21.06 -8.75
N TRP A 601 -16.11 20.14 -8.77
CA TRP A 601 -16.17 18.98 -7.87
C TRP A 601 -15.38 17.77 -8.38
N PHE A 602 -14.71 17.91 -9.53
CA PHE A 602 -13.88 16.88 -10.13
C PHE A 602 -12.42 17.31 -10.20
N ASP A 603 -11.51 16.37 -9.96
CA ASP A 603 -10.07 16.60 -10.09
C ASP A 603 -9.72 16.89 -11.56
N TYR A 604 -8.83 17.84 -11.79
CA TYR A 604 -8.33 18.21 -13.12
C TYR A 604 -6.87 18.65 -13.07
N THR A 605 -6.16 18.44 -14.17
CA THR A 605 -4.90 19.12 -14.46
C THR A 605 -5.15 20.25 -15.46
N LEU A 606 -4.18 21.15 -15.63
CA LEU A 606 -4.17 22.09 -16.75
C LEU A 606 -3.36 21.49 -17.91
N ASP A 607 -3.83 21.67 -19.13
CA ASP A 607 -3.01 21.39 -20.31
C ASP A 607 -2.07 22.56 -20.63
N GLU A 608 -1.24 22.41 -21.67
CA GLU A 608 -0.28 23.42 -22.13
C GLU A 608 -0.90 24.79 -22.47
N ASN A 609 -2.22 24.84 -22.66
CA ASN A 609 -2.97 26.07 -22.96
C ASN A 609 -3.76 26.59 -21.75
N GLY A 610 -3.53 26.03 -20.56
CA GLY A 610 -4.23 26.40 -19.33
C GLY A 610 -5.68 25.90 -19.26
N LYS A 611 -6.09 24.96 -20.11
CA LYS A 611 -7.45 24.41 -20.10
C LYS A 611 -7.54 23.19 -19.18
N ARG A 612 -8.65 23.07 -18.46
CA ARG A 612 -8.91 21.94 -17.56
C ARG A 612 -9.01 20.62 -18.34
N LYS A 613 -8.17 19.67 -17.97
CA LYS A 613 -8.23 18.26 -18.35
C LYS A 613 -8.61 17.44 -17.12
N TYR A 614 -9.87 16.98 -17.07
CA TYR A 614 -10.36 16.22 -15.93
C TYR A 614 -9.65 14.87 -15.80
N ILE A 615 -9.30 14.53 -14.57
CA ILE A 615 -8.73 13.23 -14.25
C ILE A 615 -9.86 12.21 -14.31
N THR A 616 -9.69 11.22 -15.18
CA THR A 616 -10.69 10.16 -15.38
C THR A 616 -10.10 8.78 -15.14
N TYR A 617 -10.93 7.89 -14.61
CA TYR A 617 -10.63 6.47 -14.48
C TYR A 617 -11.14 5.73 -15.72
N SER A 618 -10.28 4.89 -16.30
CA SER A 618 -10.57 4.13 -17.53
C SER A 618 -11.10 4.98 -18.69
N GLY A 619 -10.79 6.29 -18.69
CA GLY A 619 -11.24 7.28 -19.68
C GLY A 619 -12.73 7.64 -19.62
N LYS A 620 -13.48 7.22 -18.58
CA LYS A 620 -14.95 7.34 -18.54
C LYS A 620 -15.51 8.04 -17.30
N GLN A 621 -14.99 7.73 -16.12
CA GLN A 621 -15.53 8.27 -14.86
C GLN A 621 -14.62 9.35 -14.28
N ASN A 622 -15.18 10.49 -13.88
CA ASN A 622 -14.41 11.56 -13.28
C ASN A 622 -13.93 11.19 -11.87
N ALA A 623 -12.73 11.64 -11.53
CA ALA A 623 -12.21 11.59 -10.17
C ALA A 623 -12.82 12.70 -9.31
N TYR A 624 -13.23 12.37 -8.08
CA TYR A 624 -13.79 13.35 -7.14
C TYR A 624 -12.72 14.25 -6.52
N ASN A 625 -13.04 15.55 -6.43
CA ASN A 625 -12.25 16.54 -5.70
C ASN A 625 -12.80 16.72 -4.27
N HIS A 626 -12.33 15.88 -3.34
CA HIS A 626 -12.71 15.99 -1.93
C HIS A 626 -12.20 17.26 -1.24
N ASP A 627 -11.27 17.99 -1.85
CA ASP A 627 -10.79 19.26 -1.29
C ASP A 627 -11.84 20.37 -1.49
N HIS A 628 -12.78 20.19 -2.43
CA HIS A 628 -13.90 21.11 -2.58
C HIS A 628 -14.93 20.90 -1.46
N PRO A 629 -15.16 21.89 -0.60
CA PRO A 629 -15.99 21.72 0.58
C PRO A 629 -17.49 21.49 0.28
N ASP A 630 -18.07 22.18 -0.71
CA ASP A 630 -19.46 21.88 -1.10
C ASP A 630 -19.63 20.45 -1.62
N PHE A 631 -18.62 19.92 -2.32
CA PHE A 631 -18.61 18.54 -2.76
C PHE A 631 -18.51 17.59 -1.56
N ARG A 632 -17.57 17.83 -0.63
CA ARG A 632 -17.45 17.04 0.60
C ARG A 632 -18.75 17.04 1.37
N LYS A 633 -19.38 18.20 1.56
CA LYS A 633 -20.70 18.31 2.19
C LYS A 633 -21.74 17.46 1.44
N TRP A 634 -21.87 17.61 0.13
CA TRP A 634 -22.79 16.81 -0.68
C TRP A 634 -22.52 15.31 -0.57
N TRP A 635 -21.25 14.91 -0.58
CA TRP A 635 -20.85 13.51 -0.52
C TRP A 635 -21.22 12.90 0.85
N VAL A 636 -20.95 13.63 1.93
CA VAL A 636 -21.30 13.23 3.31
C VAL A 636 -22.82 13.23 3.50
N ASP A 637 -23.53 14.28 3.07
CA ASP A 637 -24.99 14.38 3.17
C ASP A 637 -25.67 13.18 2.51
N THR A 638 -25.21 12.80 1.32
CA THR A 638 -25.80 11.67 0.58
C THR A 638 -25.46 10.32 1.24
N ALA A 639 -24.30 10.18 1.89
CA ALA A 639 -23.96 8.97 2.64
C ALA A 639 -24.80 8.86 3.93
N VAL A 640 -24.94 9.97 4.66
CA VAL A 640 -25.76 10.06 5.88
C VAL A 640 -27.24 9.82 5.55
N ASP A 641 -27.74 10.35 4.44
CA ASP A 641 -29.13 10.10 3.99
C ASP A 641 -29.43 8.60 3.84
N LEU A 642 -28.52 7.85 3.21
CA LEU A 642 -28.63 6.39 3.11
C LEU A 642 -28.58 5.71 4.48
N LEU A 643 -27.65 6.11 5.35
CA LEU A 643 -27.50 5.54 6.69
C LEU A 643 -28.65 5.90 7.64
N ASN A 644 -29.42 6.94 7.37
CA ASN A 644 -30.63 7.28 8.13
C ASN A 644 -31.81 6.35 7.83
N ASP A 645 -31.70 5.45 6.84
CA ASP A 645 -32.67 4.36 6.69
C ASP A 645 -32.55 3.38 7.87
N PRO A 646 -33.63 3.10 8.62
CA PRO A 646 -33.55 2.16 9.74
C PRO A 646 -33.24 0.72 9.31
N ASN A 647 -33.30 0.40 8.00
CA ASN A 647 -32.98 -0.92 7.48
C ASN A 647 -31.53 -1.06 7.01
N ILE A 648 -30.72 0.01 7.04
CA ILE A 648 -29.33 0.00 6.57
C ILE A 648 -28.42 0.23 7.77
N ASP A 649 -27.66 -0.81 8.16
CA ASP A 649 -26.80 -0.75 9.34
C ASP A 649 -25.43 -0.12 9.06
N GLY A 650 -25.01 -0.05 7.79
CA GLY A 650 -23.67 0.41 7.46
C GLY A 650 -23.40 0.76 6.00
N ILE A 651 -22.19 1.24 5.76
CA ILE A 651 -21.71 1.64 4.43
C ILE A 651 -20.28 1.16 4.21
N PHE A 652 -20.06 0.61 3.03
CA PHE A 652 -18.76 0.26 2.50
C PHE A 652 -18.29 1.36 1.55
N ILE A 653 -17.12 1.93 1.85
CA ILE A 653 -16.50 3.03 1.11
C ILE A 653 -15.37 2.47 0.24
N ASP A 654 -15.58 2.45 -1.07
CA ASP A 654 -14.57 2.12 -2.06
C ASP A 654 -13.71 3.35 -2.39
N LYS A 655 -12.48 3.11 -2.84
CA LYS A 655 -11.44 4.13 -2.97
C LYS A 655 -11.28 4.95 -1.69
N ALA A 656 -11.40 4.27 -0.54
CA ALA A 656 -11.15 4.77 0.81
C ALA A 656 -9.63 4.90 1.08
N ASN A 657 -8.92 5.57 0.16
CA ASN A 657 -7.52 5.91 0.33
C ASN A 657 -7.35 7.31 0.96
N GLY A 658 -6.19 7.54 1.57
CA GLY A 658 -5.90 8.69 2.44
C GLY A 658 -5.16 8.20 3.70
N GLY A 659 -4.37 9.06 4.35
CA GLY A 659 -3.60 8.70 5.56
C GLY A 659 -2.08 8.55 5.35
N GLU A 660 -1.44 9.41 4.54
CA GLU A 660 0.03 9.43 4.39
C GLU A 660 0.73 10.23 5.50
N GLU A 661 -0.03 10.94 6.33
CA GLU A 661 0.42 11.79 7.43
C GLU A 661 -0.17 11.29 8.76
N PRO A 662 0.48 11.55 9.91
CA PRO A 662 -0.11 11.22 11.20
C PRO A 662 -1.50 11.88 11.28
N LEU A 663 -2.52 11.04 11.49
CA LEU A 663 -3.91 11.47 11.64
C LEU A 663 -4.24 11.84 13.08
N LEU A 664 -3.35 11.55 14.02
CA LEU A 664 -3.53 11.83 15.43
C LEU A 664 -2.49 12.83 15.93
N ASN A 665 -2.93 13.75 16.77
CA ASN A 665 -2.03 14.60 17.54
C ASN A 665 -1.45 13.83 18.75
N ASP A 666 -0.53 14.47 19.49
CA ASP A 666 0.10 13.92 20.70
C ASP A 666 -0.89 13.48 21.81
N SER A 667 -2.11 14.00 21.80
CA SER A 667 -3.19 13.61 22.71
C SER A 667 -4.02 12.42 22.21
N GLY A 668 -3.72 11.86 21.04
CA GLY A 668 -4.45 10.75 20.43
C GLY A 668 -5.79 11.16 19.81
N GLU A 669 -5.98 12.45 19.53
CA GLU A 669 -7.18 13.00 18.88
C GLU A 669 -6.93 13.16 17.38
N LEU A 670 -7.97 12.98 16.56
CA LEU A 670 -7.86 13.15 15.12
C LEU A 670 -7.49 14.60 14.76
N GLU A 671 -6.32 14.80 14.14
CA GLU A 671 -5.85 16.12 13.69
C GLU A 671 -6.36 16.39 12.27
N ALA A 672 -7.03 17.54 12.09
CA ALA A 672 -7.84 17.94 10.92
C ALA A 672 -7.27 17.52 9.54
N PRO A 673 -7.67 16.36 9.00
CA PRO A 673 -7.04 15.80 7.82
C PRO A 673 -7.80 16.21 6.55
N GLU A 674 -7.09 16.48 5.45
CA GLU A 674 -7.71 17.02 4.24
C GLU A 674 -8.45 16.01 3.35
N GLY A 675 -9.14 16.57 2.35
CA GLY A 675 -9.73 15.83 1.25
C GLY A 675 -10.66 14.72 1.72
N LYS A 676 -10.28 13.50 1.34
CA LYS A 676 -11.07 12.31 1.59
C LYS A 676 -11.19 11.98 3.07
N VAL A 677 -10.11 12.16 3.83
CA VAL A 677 -10.10 11.79 5.25
C VAL A 677 -11.04 12.70 6.04
N GLN A 678 -11.10 14.01 5.76
CA GLN A 678 -12.11 14.89 6.34
C GLN A 678 -13.53 14.37 6.06
N SER A 679 -13.77 13.90 4.84
CA SER A 679 -15.09 13.38 4.46
C SER A 679 -15.46 12.12 5.27
N TYR A 680 -14.48 11.33 5.70
CA TYR A 680 -14.71 10.16 6.55
C TYR A 680 -14.97 10.55 8.00
N ILE A 681 -14.27 11.55 8.52
CA ILE A 681 -14.52 12.12 9.86
C ILE A 681 -15.92 12.75 9.91
N ASP A 682 -16.23 13.65 8.97
CA ASP A 682 -17.54 14.29 8.87
C ASP A 682 -18.67 13.25 8.77
N LEU A 683 -18.42 12.15 8.06
CA LEU A 683 -19.37 11.05 7.98
C LEU A 683 -19.51 10.34 9.33
N MET A 684 -18.42 9.97 9.99
CA MET A 684 -18.43 9.30 11.29
C MET A 684 -19.16 10.14 12.36
N GLU A 685 -18.95 11.45 12.37
CA GLU A 685 -19.58 12.37 13.33
C GLU A 685 -21.08 12.56 13.09
N ARG A 686 -21.51 12.48 11.83
CA ARG A 686 -22.90 12.79 11.42
C ARG A 686 -23.76 11.56 11.16
N ALA A 687 -23.15 10.39 10.95
CA ALA A 687 -23.85 9.13 10.82
C ALA A 687 -24.51 8.73 12.15
N PRO A 688 -25.52 7.83 12.13
CA PRO A 688 -26.00 7.19 13.35
C PRO A 688 -24.84 6.63 14.18
N LYS A 689 -24.93 6.70 15.51
CA LYS A 689 -23.85 6.35 16.44
C LYS A 689 -23.40 4.88 16.33
N ASP A 690 -24.28 4.03 15.82
CA ASP A 690 -24.10 2.61 15.58
C ASP A 690 -23.88 2.27 14.10
N ALA A 691 -23.70 3.26 13.21
CA ALA A 691 -23.42 3.00 11.81
C ALA A 691 -22.11 2.22 11.62
N PHE A 692 -22.18 1.16 10.82
CA PHE A 692 -21.05 0.28 10.53
C PHE A 692 -20.27 0.77 9.29
N LEU A 693 -19.15 1.46 9.51
CA LEU A 693 -18.31 2.02 8.45
C LEU A 693 -17.19 1.04 8.08
N THR A 694 -17.11 0.67 6.80
CA THR A 694 -16.00 -0.15 6.27
C THR A 694 -15.43 0.48 5.00
N GLY A 695 -14.18 0.17 4.64
CA GLY A 695 -13.59 0.68 3.41
C GLY A 695 -12.39 -0.11 2.91
N ASN A 696 -11.92 0.12 1.68
CA ASN A 696 -10.72 -0.55 1.18
C ASN A 696 -9.42 0.14 1.63
N ILE A 697 -9.18 0.01 2.93
CA ILE A 697 -8.23 0.79 3.71
C ILE A 697 -6.90 0.06 3.84
N LEU A 698 -6.88 -1.07 4.56
CA LEU A 698 -5.64 -1.79 4.85
C LEU A 698 -5.03 -2.35 3.58
N ARG A 699 -3.74 -2.11 3.33
CA ARG A 699 -2.98 -2.73 2.23
C ARG A 699 -1.50 -2.77 2.54
N THR A 700 -0.86 -3.89 2.19
CA THR A 700 0.60 -4.05 2.30
C THR A 700 1.39 -3.07 1.45
N ASN A 701 0.84 -2.63 0.32
CA ASN A 701 1.49 -1.68 -0.58
C ASN A 701 1.22 -0.20 -0.25
N ARG A 702 0.84 0.13 0.99
CA ARG A 702 0.65 1.51 1.46
C ARG A 702 1.51 1.79 2.69
N SER A 703 1.93 3.04 2.87
CA SER A 703 2.67 3.47 4.06
C SER A 703 1.88 3.15 5.33
N GLY A 704 2.53 2.56 6.34
CA GLY A 704 1.87 2.12 7.58
C GLY A 704 0.73 1.09 7.40
N GLY A 705 0.53 0.59 6.19
CA GLY A 705 -0.62 -0.21 5.80
C GLY A 705 -1.96 0.53 5.86
N ASN A 706 -1.95 1.88 5.96
CA ASN A 706 -3.13 2.71 6.27
C ASN A 706 -3.87 2.33 7.57
N ARG A 707 -3.17 1.76 8.57
CA ARG A 707 -3.77 1.39 9.87
C ARG A 707 -4.48 2.54 10.57
N GLU A 708 -3.95 3.76 10.44
CA GLU A 708 -4.49 4.97 11.05
C GLU A 708 -5.97 5.21 10.75
N LEU A 709 -6.43 4.88 9.53
CA LEU A 709 -7.84 5.04 9.17
C LEU A 709 -8.79 4.14 9.98
N LEU A 710 -8.28 3.10 10.65
CA LEU A 710 -9.08 2.27 11.56
C LEU A 710 -9.50 3.01 12.85
N HIS A 711 -9.04 4.24 13.09
CA HIS A 711 -9.66 5.15 14.06
C HIS A 711 -11.09 5.51 13.67
N ILE A 712 -11.36 5.61 12.36
CA ILE A 712 -12.63 6.05 11.79
C ILE A 712 -13.52 4.85 11.41
N PHE A 713 -12.92 3.78 10.89
CA PHE A 713 -13.65 2.66 10.32
C PHE A 713 -13.75 1.45 11.28
N ASN A 714 -14.87 0.72 11.21
CA ASN A 714 -15.08 -0.54 11.92
C ASN A 714 -14.36 -1.73 11.28
N GLY A 715 -13.91 -1.59 10.04
CA GLY A 715 -13.31 -2.68 9.30
C GLY A 715 -12.81 -2.29 7.91
N THR A 716 -12.25 -3.27 7.22
CA THR A 716 -11.64 -3.10 5.91
C THR A 716 -12.05 -4.18 4.91
N TYR A 717 -12.06 -3.81 3.64
CA TYR A 717 -12.14 -4.70 2.49
C TYR A 717 -10.79 -4.73 1.79
N LEU A 718 -10.08 -5.85 1.91
CA LEU A 718 -8.75 -6.05 1.39
C LEU A 718 -8.80 -6.50 -0.07
N GLU A 719 -8.25 -5.69 -0.96
CA GLU A 719 -8.02 -6.03 -2.37
C GLU A 719 -6.55 -5.84 -2.71
N SER A 720 -6.02 -6.69 -3.59
CA SER A 720 -4.63 -6.63 -4.00
C SER A 720 -3.68 -6.73 -2.81
N TRP A 721 -4.04 -7.58 -1.86
CA TRP A 721 -3.23 -7.89 -0.67
C TRP A 721 -2.04 -8.79 -1.03
N GLU A 722 -2.11 -9.44 -2.18
CA GLU A 722 -1.05 -10.20 -2.83
C GLU A 722 -0.07 -9.33 -3.64
N LYS A 723 -0.36 -8.03 -3.82
CA LYS A 723 0.49 -7.16 -4.66
C LYS A 723 1.71 -6.65 -3.91
N VAL A 724 2.89 -6.99 -4.42
CA VAL A 724 4.17 -6.40 -4.04
C VAL A 724 4.12 -4.88 -4.17
N ASN A 725 4.68 -4.16 -3.20
CA ASN A 725 4.87 -2.73 -3.28
C ASN A 725 6.03 -2.42 -4.25
N GLY A 726 5.70 -1.99 -5.48
CA GLY A 726 6.70 -1.65 -6.49
C GLY A 726 7.50 -0.37 -6.20
N ASP A 727 7.03 0.47 -5.28
CA ASP A 727 7.70 1.69 -4.84
C ASP A 727 8.50 1.46 -3.54
N SER A 728 8.52 0.22 -3.03
CA SER A 728 9.35 -0.13 -1.89
C SER A 728 10.81 -0.10 -2.31
N LEU A 729 11.58 0.70 -1.59
CA LEU A 729 13.04 0.77 -1.65
C LEU A 729 13.72 -0.61 -1.46
N VAL A 730 13.02 -1.55 -0.81
CA VAL A 730 13.44 -2.95 -0.65
C VAL A 730 12.34 -3.89 -1.14
N THR A 731 12.65 -4.72 -2.13
CA THR A 731 11.66 -5.57 -2.82
C THR A 731 11.26 -6.78 -1.98
N MET A 732 9.96 -7.10 -2.01
CA MET A 732 9.38 -8.30 -1.39
C MET A 732 9.07 -9.33 -2.47
N THR A 733 9.21 -10.61 -2.16
CA THR A 733 8.55 -11.65 -2.97
C THR A 733 7.03 -11.55 -2.84
N THR A 734 6.30 -12.19 -3.74
CA THR A 734 4.84 -12.36 -3.59
C THR A 734 4.52 -13.08 -2.28
N ALA A 735 5.27 -14.14 -1.95
CA ALA A 735 5.08 -14.92 -0.72
C ALA A 735 5.31 -14.06 0.54
N ASP A 736 6.33 -13.20 0.54
CA ASP A 736 6.60 -12.22 1.59
C ASP A 736 5.43 -11.25 1.77
N THR A 737 4.93 -10.71 0.66
CA THR A 737 3.78 -9.79 0.68
C THR A 737 2.54 -10.46 1.25
N VAL A 738 2.30 -11.72 0.88
CA VAL A 738 1.17 -12.51 1.41
C VAL A 738 1.33 -12.78 2.90
N CYS A 739 2.53 -13.09 3.38
CA CYS A 739 2.82 -13.25 4.81
C CYS A 739 2.57 -11.96 5.59
N ALA A 740 3.01 -10.81 5.06
CA ALA A 740 2.73 -9.50 5.65
C ALA A 740 1.22 -9.17 5.67
N SER A 741 0.49 -9.57 4.61
CA SER A 741 -0.97 -9.45 4.57
C SER A 741 -1.68 -10.34 5.59
N LEU A 742 -1.27 -11.61 5.75
CA LEU A 742 -1.80 -12.50 6.79
C LEU A 742 -1.67 -11.86 8.18
N GLN A 743 -0.50 -11.27 8.47
CA GLN A 743 -0.26 -10.52 9.70
C GLN A 743 -1.19 -9.32 9.84
N LEU A 744 -1.22 -8.42 8.84
CA LEU A 744 -2.08 -7.23 8.82
C LEU A 744 -3.57 -7.59 9.05
N ILE A 745 -4.03 -8.69 8.45
CA ILE A 745 -5.41 -9.16 8.59
C ILE A 745 -5.67 -9.65 10.01
N ARG A 746 -4.81 -10.52 10.54
CA ARG A 746 -5.04 -11.12 11.85
C ARG A 746 -4.88 -10.10 12.98
N GLU A 747 -3.88 -9.23 12.93
CA GLU A 747 -3.68 -8.15 13.91
C GLU A 747 -4.93 -7.26 14.03
N ALA A 748 -5.54 -6.91 12.89
CA ALA A 748 -6.80 -6.19 12.85
C ALA A 748 -7.95 -7.00 13.45
N ARG A 749 -8.08 -8.28 13.08
CA ARG A 749 -9.17 -9.15 13.57
C ARG A 749 -9.08 -9.45 15.07
N VAL A 750 -7.88 -9.63 15.63
CA VAL A 750 -7.67 -9.78 17.09
C VAL A 750 -8.16 -8.54 17.84
N LYS A 751 -7.99 -7.36 17.24
CA LYS A 751 -8.50 -6.08 17.77
C LYS A 751 -9.99 -5.88 17.51
N GLY A 752 -10.69 -6.86 16.94
CA GLY A 752 -12.11 -6.80 16.63
C GLY A 752 -12.43 -5.92 15.43
N PHE A 753 -11.51 -5.74 14.47
CA PHE A 753 -11.87 -5.12 13.19
C PHE A 753 -12.44 -6.17 12.23
N ASP A 754 -13.50 -5.80 11.51
CA ASP A 754 -14.05 -6.64 10.44
C ASP A 754 -13.12 -6.58 9.22
N VAL A 755 -12.46 -7.68 8.90
CA VAL A 755 -11.53 -7.75 7.76
C VAL A 755 -12.05 -8.72 6.72
N PHE A 756 -12.62 -8.14 5.67
CA PHE A 756 -12.98 -8.89 4.48
C PHE A 756 -11.77 -9.04 3.56
N THR A 757 -11.46 -10.25 3.12
CA THR A 757 -10.38 -10.51 2.16
C THR A 757 -10.95 -10.91 0.80
N ASN A 758 -10.65 -10.14 -0.25
CA ASN A 758 -11.07 -10.45 -1.62
C ASN A 758 -10.07 -11.41 -2.28
N PHE A 759 -10.48 -12.65 -2.48
CA PHE A 759 -9.69 -13.65 -3.21
C PHE A 759 -10.14 -13.70 -4.67
N ARG A 760 -9.25 -13.31 -5.59
CA ARG A 760 -9.52 -13.35 -7.03
C ARG A 760 -9.78 -14.80 -7.52
N GLY A 761 -9.08 -15.78 -6.93
CA GLY A 761 -9.21 -17.21 -7.22
C GLY A 761 -10.57 -17.83 -6.88
N LEU A 762 -11.40 -17.19 -6.04
CA LEU A 762 -12.75 -17.68 -5.72
C LEU A 762 -13.72 -17.66 -6.92
N LYS A 763 -13.29 -17.05 -8.02
CA LYS A 763 -14.05 -17.00 -9.27
C LYS A 763 -13.48 -18.03 -10.24
N TRP A 764 -13.62 -19.30 -9.88
CA TRP A 764 -13.03 -20.44 -10.62
C TRP A 764 -13.29 -20.42 -12.14
N HIS A 765 -14.40 -19.81 -12.57
CA HIS A 765 -14.81 -19.69 -13.96
C HIS A 765 -14.28 -18.44 -14.69
N ARG A 766 -13.50 -17.56 -14.02
CA ARG A 766 -13.30 -16.19 -14.53
C ARG A 766 -12.39 -16.04 -15.74
N THR A 767 -11.65 -17.04 -16.21
CA THR A 767 -11.07 -17.08 -17.57
C THR A 767 -10.20 -18.31 -17.82
N LYS A 768 -10.58 -19.14 -18.80
CA LYS A 768 -9.65 -19.67 -19.83
C LYS A 768 -10.23 -19.59 -21.27
N SER A 769 -11.56 -19.53 -21.44
CA SER A 769 -12.21 -19.25 -22.73
C SER A 769 -13.66 -18.73 -22.58
N LYS A 770 -14.29 -18.29 -23.69
CA LYS A 770 -15.73 -17.94 -23.71
C LYS A 770 -16.66 -19.16 -23.49
N ASP A 771 -16.16 -20.38 -23.58
CA ASP A 771 -16.95 -21.61 -23.52
C ASP A 771 -16.96 -22.26 -22.12
N GLU A 772 -16.08 -21.82 -21.22
CA GLU A 772 -16.00 -22.29 -19.83
C GLU A 772 -16.81 -21.43 -18.85
N ARG A 773 -17.69 -20.55 -19.34
CA ARG A 773 -18.52 -19.75 -18.44
C ARG A 773 -19.60 -20.60 -17.79
N VAL A 774 -19.88 -20.33 -16.51
CA VAL A 774 -20.87 -21.07 -15.69
C VAL A 774 -22.23 -21.16 -16.38
N ASP A 775 -22.73 -20.08 -16.99
CA ASP A 775 -24.00 -20.06 -17.71
C ASP A 775 -24.08 -21.15 -18.79
N LYS A 776 -23.00 -21.35 -19.55
CA LYS A 776 -22.95 -22.34 -20.62
C LYS A 776 -22.83 -23.76 -20.09
N LEU A 777 -22.05 -23.96 -19.03
CA LEU A 777 -21.87 -25.27 -18.40
C LEU A 777 -23.17 -25.76 -17.74
N VAL A 778 -23.91 -24.85 -17.08
CA VAL A 778 -25.27 -25.13 -16.58
C VAL A 778 -26.19 -25.50 -17.74
N ALA A 779 -26.22 -24.72 -18.82
CA ALA A 779 -27.04 -25.03 -20.00
C ALA A 779 -26.70 -26.38 -20.66
N ALA A 780 -25.48 -26.89 -20.44
CA ALA A 780 -25.03 -28.19 -20.93
C ALA A 780 -25.24 -29.36 -19.93
N GLY A 781 -25.89 -29.12 -18.77
CA GLY A 781 -26.11 -30.14 -17.74
C GLY A 781 -24.81 -30.60 -17.04
N ARG A 782 -23.86 -29.67 -16.86
CA ARG A 782 -22.54 -29.92 -16.23
C ARG A 782 -22.44 -29.26 -14.84
N GLU A 783 -23.55 -29.22 -14.10
CA GLU A 783 -23.62 -28.61 -12.77
C GLU A 783 -22.74 -29.31 -11.74
N GLU A 784 -22.61 -30.63 -11.83
CA GLU A 784 -21.71 -31.41 -10.95
C GLU A 784 -20.24 -31.00 -11.15
N GLU A 785 -19.83 -30.77 -12.40
CA GLU A 785 -18.48 -30.29 -12.70
C GLU A 785 -18.23 -28.88 -12.15
N ILE A 786 -19.22 -28.00 -12.29
CA ILE A 786 -19.16 -26.67 -11.67
C ILE A 786 -19.00 -26.81 -10.15
N ARG A 787 -19.81 -27.66 -9.51
CA ARG A 787 -19.81 -27.85 -8.05
C ARG A 787 -18.46 -28.35 -7.57
N GLU A 788 -17.85 -29.32 -8.27
CA GLU A 788 -16.51 -29.81 -7.93
C GLU A 788 -15.43 -28.77 -8.16
N GLY A 789 -15.48 -28.03 -9.28
CA GLY A 789 -14.56 -26.91 -9.53
C GLY A 789 -14.64 -25.85 -8.43
N MET A 790 -15.84 -25.58 -7.91
CA MET A 790 -16.05 -24.70 -6.76
C MET A 790 -15.38 -25.25 -5.49
N ILE A 791 -15.60 -26.53 -5.18
CA ILE A 791 -15.00 -27.19 -4.00
C ILE A 791 -13.48 -27.09 -4.02
N GLN A 792 -12.86 -27.38 -5.17
CA GLN A 792 -11.41 -27.27 -5.33
C GLN A 792 -10.92 -25.82 -5.17
N ALA A 793 -11.62 -24.86 -5.79
CA ALA A 793 -11.18 -23.46 -5.84
C ALA A 793 -11.23 -22.74 -4.48
N PHE A 794 -12.09 -23.15 -3.54
CA PHE A 794 -12.16 -22.48 -2.23
C PHE A 794 -11.19 -23.04 -1.19
N GLN A 795 -10.51 -24.17 -1.42
CA GLN A 795 -9.65 -24.81 -0.39
C GLN A 795 -8.57 -23.87 0.13
N TYR A 796 -7.76 -23.29 -0.77
CA TYR A 796 -6.68 -22.38 -0.40
C TYR A 796 -7.21 -21.08 0.26
N PRO A 797 -8.22 -20.38 -0.30
CA PRO A 797 -8.82 -19.24 0.37
C PRO A 797 -9.46 -19.54 1.73
N LEU A 798 -10.05 -20.73 1.91
CA LEU A 798 -10.62 -21.15 3.18
C LEU A 798 -9.53 -21.42 4.22
N ALA A 799 -8.45 -22.10 3.83
CA ALA A 799 -7.28 -22.28 4.68
C ALA A 799 -6.69 -20.93 5.13
N PHE A 800 -6.49 -19.99 4.19
CA PHE A 800 -6.07 -18.62 4.49
C PHE A 800 -7.01 -17.93 5.49
N PHE A 801 -8.32 -18.02 5.25
CA PHE A 801 -9.32 -17.45 6.14
C PHE A 801 -9.20 -18.02 7.56
N LEU A 802 -9.12 -19.35 7.69
CA LEU A 802 -9.04 -20.04 8.99
C LEU A 802 -7.74 -19.75 9.73
N ILE A 803 -6.60 -19.65 9.04
CA ILE A 803 -5.33 -19.20 9.64
C ILE A 803 -5.50 -17.82 10.31
N THR A 804 -6.27 -16.93 9.70
CA THR A 804 -6.47 -15.56 10.18
C THR A 804 -7.78 -15.33 10.94
N ALA A 805 -8.61 -16.35 11.14
CA ALA A 805 -9.95 -16.18 11.69
C ALA A 805 -9.90 -15.87 13.19
N GLU A 806 -10.60 -14.84 13.61
CA GLU A 806 -10.82 -14.50 15.03
C GLU A 806 -12.32 -14.20 15.22
N PRO A 807 -12.83 -14.03 16.45
CA PRO A 807 -14.22 -13.64 16.66
C PRO A 807 -14.64 -12.47 15.76
N TYR A 808 -15.85 -12.55 15.20
CA TYR A 808 -16.41 -11.59 14.23
C TYR A 808 -15.75 -11.59 12.83
N SER A 809 -15.04 -12.65 12.47
CA SER A 809 -14.55 -12.87 11.10
C SER A 809 -15.55 -13.67 10.27
N TYR A 810 -15.79 -13.28 9.01
CA TYR A 810 -16.75 -13.95 8.12
C TYR A 810 -16.11 -14.31 6.77
N PHE A 811 -16.32 -15.54 6.32
CA PHE A 811 -15.90 -16.00 4.99
C PHE A 811 -16.98 -15.69 3.95
N GLN A 812 -16.59 -15.35 2.72
CA GLN A 812 -17.53 -15.11 1.63
C GLN A 812 -17.16 -15.96 0.43
N TYR A 813 -18.11 -16.75 -0.03
CA TYR A 813 -17.96 -17.51 -1.28
C TYR A 813 -19.24 -17.52 -2.08
N GLN A 814 -19.19 -16.85 -3.24
CA GLN A 814 -20.26 -16.82 -4.23
C GLN A 814 -19.61 -16.68 -5.61
N THR A 815 -20.06 -17.47 -6.57
CA THR A 815 -19.64 -17.35 -7.98
C THR A 815 -20.63 -16.50 -8.78
N SER A 816 -21.87 -16.38 -8.30
CA SER A 816 -22.91 -15.52 -8.84
C SER A 816 -23.76 -14.90 -7.72
N THR A 817 -24.48 -13.83 -8.02
CA THR A 817 -25.56 -13.29 -7.18
C THR A 817 -26.93 -13.40 -7.88
N ASP A 818 -26.97 -14.03 -9.05
CA ASP A 818 -28.16 -14.19 -9.88
C ASP A 818 -28.98 -15.41 -9.43
N PRO A 819 -30.24 -15.25 -8.99
CA PRO A 819 -31.11 -16.36 -8.61
C PRO A 819 -31.49 -17.30 -9.77
N GLU A 820 -31.25 -16.91 -11.03
CA GLU A 820 -31.45 -17.78 -12.20
C GLU A 820 -30.35 -18.84 -12.33
N MET A 821 -29.22 -18.68 -11.62
CA MET A 821 -28.16 -19.69 -11.54
C MET A 821 -28.50 -20.77 -10.51
N PRO A 822 -27.89 -21.97 -10.60
CA PRO A 822 -28.04 -23.01 -9.57
C PRO A 822 -27.75 -22.46 -8.17
N GLU A 823 -28.55 -22.89 -7.19
CA GLU A 823 -28.53 -22.29 -5.85
C GLU A 823 -27.15 -22.33 -5.18
N PHE A 824 -26.36 -23.38 -5.38
CA PHE A 824 -24.99 -23.47 -4.84
C PHE A 824 -24.04 -22.37 -5.33
N CYS A 825 -24.36 -21.66 -6.43
CA CYS A 825 -23.56 -20.55 -6.96
C CYS A 825 -23.71 -19.26 -6.15
N TRP A 826 -24.91 -19.01 -5.61
CA TRP A 826 -25.27 -17.77 -4.91
C TRP A 826 -25.61 -17.99 -3.43
N ASN A 827 -25.90 -19.22 -3.02
CA ASN A 827 -26.12 -19.67 -1.65
C ASN A 827 -25.17 -20.82 -1.27
N ALA A 828 -23.86 -20.62 -1.43
CA ALA A 828 -22.86 -21.65 -1.21
C ALA A 828 -22.94 -22.29 0.19
N LYS A 829 -23.26 -21.51 1.22
CA LYS A 829 -23.38 -22.02 2.60
C LYS A 829 -24.37 -23.18 2.70
N ALA A 830 -25.46 -23.18 1.93
CA ALA A 830 -26.45 -24.25 2.01
C ALA A 830 -26.05 -25.55 1.28
N HIS A 831 -24.92 -25.59 0.58
CA HIS A 831 -24.61 -26.66 -0.39
C HIS A 831 -23.24 -27.32 -0.25
N PHE A 832 -22.35 -26.76 0.56
CA PHE A 832 -21.02 -27.31 0.84
C PHE A 832 -20.91 -27.68 2.31
N ASP A 833 -20.30 -28.83 2.57
CA ASP A 833 -20.30 -29.43 3.92
C ASP A 833 -19.32 -28.70 4.83
N GLU A 834 -18.20 -28.21 4.27
CA GLU A 834 -17.22 -27.34 4.95
C GLU A 834 -17.84 -26.05 5.51
N PHE A 835 -19.03 -25.66 5.02
CA PHE A 835 -19.71 -24.44 5.44
C PHE A 835 -20.89 -24.70 6.41
N ARG A 836 -21.36 -25.95 6.52
CA ARG A 836 -22.55 -26.33 7.33
C ARG A 836 -22.22 -27.24 8.50
N ASN A 837 -21.16 -28.02 8.38
CA ASN A 837 -20.76 -28.94 9.43
C ASN A 837 -20.06 -28.19 10.57
N PRO A 838 -19.97 -28.83 11.74
CA PRO A 838 -19.26 -28.26 12.88
C PRO A 838 -17.85 -27.79 12.53
N LEU A 839 -17.52 -26.55 12.92
CA LEU A 839 -16.16 -25.99 12.84
C LEU A 839 -15.49 -26.03 14.22
N GLY A 840 -16.18 -25.48 15.22
CA GLY A 840 -15.68 -25.32 16.59
C GLY A 840 -14.72 -24.15 16.77
N LYS A 841 -14.33 -23.87 18.01
CA LYS A 841 -13.42 -22.76 18.31
C LYS A 841 -11.99 -23.09 17.84
N PRO A 842 -11.16 -22.08 17.51
CA PRO A 842 -9.73 -22.32 17.34
C PRO A 842 -9.14 -22.84 18.66
N LEU A 843 -8.32 -23.89 18.58
CA LEU A 843 -7.65 -24.51 19.73
C LEU A 843 -6.41 -23.71 20.18
N GLY A 844 -5.99 -22.74 19.37
CA GLY A 844 -4.87 -21.86 19.65
C GLY A 844 -4.64 -20.82 18.53
N PRO A 845 -3.62 -19.97 18.70
CA PRO A 845 -3.10 -19.15 17.60
C PRO A 845 -2.53 -20.03 16.47
N PRO A 846 -2.45 -19.52 15.23
CA PRO A 846 -1.72 -20.19 14.16
C PRO A 846 -0.21 -20.24 14.46
N VAL A 847 0.43 -21.33 14.05
CA VAL A 847 1.88 -21.54 14.11
C VAL A 847 2.45 -21.35 12.71
N LYS A 848 3.62 -20.70 12.60
CA LYS A 848 4.32 -20.45 11.33
C LYS A 848 5.68 -21.13 11.34
N ASP A 849 6.01 -21.80 10.24
CA ASP A 849 7.33 -22.37 9.95
C ASP A 849 7.70 -22.04 8.49
N GLY A 850 8.63 -21.09 8.29
CA GLY A 850 8.94 -20.54 6.96
C GLY A 850 7.70 -19.92 6.29
N TYR A 851 7.29 -20.44 5.13
CA TYR A 851 6.07 -20.03 4.42
C TYR A 851 4.83 -20.89 4.76
N ILE A 852 4.98 -21.84 5.68
CA ILE A 852 3.92 -22.75 6.09
C ILE A 852 3.24 -22.21 7.35
N TYR A 853 1.91 -22.15 7.31
CA TYR A 853 1.05 -21.80 8.43
C TYR A 853 0.18 -23.00 8.80
N THR A 854 0.08 -23.28 10.10
CA THR A 854 -0.81 -24.31 10.63
C THR A 854 -1.71 -23.76 11.71
N ARG A 855 -2.93 -24.30 11.82
CA ARG A 855 -3.85 -23.98 12.91
C ARG A 855 -4.89 -25.08 13.08
N SER A 856 -5.26 -25.37 14.32
CA SER A 856 -6.31 -26.34 14.62
C SER A 856 -7.55 -25.67 15.18
N PHE A 857 -8.71 -26.15 14.74
CA PHE A 857 -10.03 -25.95 15.31
C PHE A 857 -10.53 -27.29 15.86
N GLU A 858 -11.63 -27.31 16.60
CA GLU A 858 -12.14 -28.56 17.19
C GLU A 858 -12.40 -29.67 16.16
N HIS A 859 -12.77 -29.31 14.92
CA HIS A 859 -13.13 -30.28 13.87
C HIS A 859 -12.29 -30.20 12.59
N VAL A 860 -11.31 -29.29 12.52
CA VAL A 860 -10.45 -29.15 11.34
C VAL A 860 -9.03 -28.73 11.68
N ASP A 861 -8.08 -29.46 11.11
CA ASP A 861 -6.68 -29.04 11.04
C ASP A 861 -6.41 -28.34 9.71
N VAL A 862 -5.77 -27.17 9.81
CA VAL A 862 -5.43 -26.31 8.69
C VAL A 862 -3.93 -26.35 8.48
N TRP A 863 -3.52 -26.63 7.25
CA TRP A 863 -2.15 -26.47 6.75
C TRP A 863 -2.18 -25.63 5.49
N LEU A 864 -1.40 -24.55 5.45
CA LEU A 864 -1.36 -23.57 4.37
C LEU A 864 0.10 -23.32 3.99
N ASP A 865 0.47 -23.57 2.74
CA ASP A 865 1.77 -23.21 2.19
C ASP A 865 1.59 -22.03 1.24
N VAL A 866 2.08 -20.88 1.71
CA VAL A 866 1.96 -19.59 1.01
C VAL A 866 2.85 -19.55 -0.23
N GLU A 867 4.03 -20.17 -0.19
CA GLU A 867 5.01 -20.07 -1.28
C GLU A 867 4.55 -20.85 -2.50
N ASN A 868 3.99 -22.04 -2.28
CA ASN A 868 3.54 -22.93 -3.36
C ASN A 868 2.04 -22.77 -3.69
N GLU A 869 1.35 -21.83 -3.03
CA GLU A 869 -0.10 -21.63 -3.13
C GLU A 869 -0.91 -22.92 -2.91
N THR A 870 -0.45 -23.77 -2.00
CA THR A 870 -1.12 -25.05 -1.67
C THR A 870 -1.69 -25.05 -0.27
N SER A 871 -2.67 -25.92 -0.03
CA SER A 871 -3.31 -26.04 1.28
C SER A 871 -3.85 -27.45 1.51
N ARG A 872 -4.04 -27.80 2.77
CA ARG A 872 -4.70 -29.02 3.19
C ARG A 872 -5.61 -28.71 4.38
N LEU A 873 -6.89 -29.02 4.22
CA LEU A 873 -7.89 -28.97 5.29
C LEU A 873 -8.26 -30.40 5.65
N THR A 874 -7.99 -30.80 6.89
CA THR A 874 -8.28 -32.15 7.38
C THR A 874 -9.42 -32.08 8.38
N TRP A 875 -10.63 -32.36 7.89
CA TRP A 875 -11.84 -32.42 8.71
C TRP A 875 -11.96 -33.79 9.37
N ASP A 876 -12.34 -33.84 10.65
CA ASP A 876 -12.49 -35.09 11.41
C ASP A 876 -13.61 -36.02 10.88
N TRP A 877 -14.47 -35.53 10.01
CA TRP A 877 -15.58 -36.26 9.40
C TRP A 877 -15.41 -36.58 7.90
N LYS A 878 -14.46 -35.96 7.20
CA LYS A 878 -14.33 -36.06 5.74
C LYS A 878 -13.30 -37.14 5.35
N PRO A 879 -13.62 -38.07 4.43
CA PRO A 879 -12.64 -39.04 3.97
C PRO A 879 -11.63 -38.38 3.01
N ILE A 880 -10.46 -38.99 2.85
CA ILE A 880 -9.39 -38.55 1.95
C ILE A 880 -9.20 -39.61 0.86
N ALA A 881 -9.22 -39.21 -0.41
CA ALA A 881 -8.86 -40.06 -1.53
C ALA A 881 -7.36 -39.91 -1.85
N ASP A 882 -6.67 -41.02 -2.11
CA ASP A 882 -5.23 -40.99 -2.38
C ASP A 882 -4.95 -40.81 -3.86
N SER A 883 -4.17 -39.79 -4.22
CA SER A 883 -3.67 -39.65 -5.60
C SER A 883 -2.62 -40.73 -5.89
N GLN A 884 -2.57 -41.22 -7.13
CA GLN A 884 -1.70 -42.33 -7.53
C GLN A 884 -0.92 -42.01 -8.81
N ALA A 885 0.31 -42.51 -8.91
CA ALA A 885 1.10 -42.48 -10.14
C ALA A 885 1.31 -43.92 -10.64
N VAL A 886 0.86 -44.20 -11.87
CA VAL A 886 0.86 -45.55 -12.44
C VAL A 886 1.65 -45.57 -13.74
N GLN A 887 2.59 -46.50 -13.87
CA GLN A 887 3.25 -46.77 -15.16
C GLN A 887 2.57 -47.93 -15.88
N VAL A 888 2.33 -47.72 -17.17
CA VAL A 888 1.67 -48.67 -18.07
C VAL A 888 2.54 -48.86 -19.30
N VAL A 889 2.66 -50.10 -19.78
CA VAL A 889 3.30 -50.34 -21.08
C VAL A 889 2.25 -50.12 -22.15
N LYS A 890 2.61 -49.40 -23.22
CA LYS A 890 1.77 -49.20 -24.39
C LYS A 890 1.13 -50.51 -24.86
N ASP A 891 -0.14 -50.43 -25.25
CA ASP A 891 -0.97 -51.55 -25.72
C ASP A 891 -1.21 -52.66 -24.67
N THR A 892 -0.93 -52.41 -23.38
CA THR A 892 -1.19 -53.38 -22.29
C THR A 892 -2.16 -52.84 -21.24
N PRO A 893 -3.21 -53.59 -20.87
CA PRO A 893 -4.06 -53.22 -19.75
C PRO A 893 -3.33 -53.27 -18.40
N LYS A 894 -3.70 -52.37 -17.49
CA LYS A 894 -3.15 -52.29 -16.13
C LYS A 894 -4.27 -52.25 -15.10
N ALA A 895 -4.22 -53.14 -14.12
CA ALA A 895 -5.08 -53.08 -12.94
C ALA A 895 -4.66 -51.92 -12.02
N ILE A 896 -5.64 -51.17 -11.54
CA ILE A 896 -5.50 -50.03 -10.63
C ILE A 896 -6.51 -50.22 -9.51
N THR A 897 -6.04 -50.22 -8.26
CA THR A 897 -6.90 -50.27 -7.07
C THR A 897 -6.89 -48.90 -6.41
N LEU A 898 -8.06 -48.25 -6.36
CA LEU A 898 -8.25 -46.97 -5.70
C LEU A 898 -8.12 -47.15 -4.18
N THR A 899 -7.50 -46.17 -3.53
CA THR A 899 -7.27 -46.15 -2.09
C THR A 899 -7.68 -44.81 -1.49
N GLY A 900 -7.96 -44.83 -0.20
CA GLY A 900 -8.30 -43.67 0.58
C GLY A 900 -8.26 -43.99 2.07
N SER A 901 -8.43 -42.96 2.89
CA SER A 901 -8.46 -43.07 4.35
C SER A 901 -9.65 -42.29 4.92
N ASP A 902 -10.09 -42.71 6.11
CA ASP A 902 -11.15 -42.03 6.85
C ASP A 902 -10.66 -41.73 8.27
N PRO A 903 -10.73 -40.47 8.75
CA PRO A 903 -10.30 -40.11 10.10
C PRO A 903 -11.05 -40.87 11.22
N ARG A 904 -12.30 -41.30 10.96
CA ARG A 904 -13.14 -42.08 11.88
C ARG A 904 -13.03 -43.59 11.64
N LYS A 905 -12.20 -44.01 10.68
CA LYS A 905 -11.96 -45.40 10.28
C LYS A 905 -13.23 -46.14 9.85
N THR A 906 -14.16 -45.45 9.22
CA THR A 906 -15.36 -46.07 8.63
C THR A 906 -15.06 -46.73 7.29
N ASP A 907 -15.96 -47.60 6.83
CA ASP A 907 -15.87 -48.21 5.50
C ASP A 907 -15.95 -47.14 4.40
N LEU A 908 -15.18 -47.37 3.34
CA LEU A 908 -15.04 -46.44 2.22
C LEU A 908 -15.64 -47.03 0.94
N SER A 909 -16.37 -46.19 0.21
CA SER A 909 -16.78 -46.47 -1.18
C SER A 909 -16.14 -45.49 -2.13
N PHE A 910 -16.03 -45.86 -3.41
CA PHE A 910 -15.24 -45.11 -4.40
C PHE A 910 -16.05 -44.87 -5.66
N THR A 911 -15.96 -43.66 -6.20
CA THR A 911 -16.66 -43.26 -7.42
C THR A 911 -15.69 -42.55 -8.37
N VAL A 912 -15.63 -43.00 -9.62
CA VAL A 912 -14.85 -42.30 -10.65
C VAL A 912 -15.62 -41.06 -11.09
N PHE A 913 -14.96 -39.92 -11.11
CA PHE A 913 -15.58 -38.66 -11.50
C PHE A 913 -15.90 -38.66 -12.99
N LYS A 914 -17.17 -38.40 -13.33
CA LYS A 914 -17.68 -38.52 -14.71
C LYS A 914 -16.96 -37.60 -15.70
N TYR A 915 -16.55 -36.41 -15.26
CA TYR A 915 -15.87 -35.42 -16.10
C TYR A 915 -14.33 -35.53 -16.05
N GLY A 916 -13.79 -36.44 -15.24
CA GLY A 916 -12.36 -36.72 -15.11
C GLY A 916 -12.00 -38.11 -15.64
N GLN A 917 -12.51 -38.51 -16.80
CA GLN A 917 -12.16 -39.79 -17.45
C GLN A 917 -10.83 -39.67 -18.22
N PRO A 918 -10.12 -40.79 -18.49
CA PRO A 918 -8.93 -40.75 -19.33
C PRO A 918 -9.28 -40.29 -20.75
N ALA A 919 -8.41 -39.45 -21.32
CA ALA A 919 -8.57 -38.93 -22.68
C ALA A 919 -7.98 -39.88 -23.73
N ASN A 920 -6.97 -40.68 -23.34
CA ASN A 920 -6.19 -41.53 -24.23
C ASN A 920 -6.26 -43.03 -23.84
N GLY A 921 -7.31 -43.43 -23.15
CA GLY A 921 -7.58 -44.80 -22.77
C GLY A 921 -8.99 -45.00 -22.23
N THR A 922 -9.28 -46.22 -21.80
CA THR A 922 -10.59 -46.60 -21.25
C THR A 922 -10.45 -47.25 -19.88
N LEU A 923 -11.38 -46.95 -18.98
CA LEU A 923 -11.51 -47.63 -17.70
C LEU A 923 -12.63 -48.67 -17.75
N SER A 924 -12.37 -49.83 -17.16
CA SER A 924 -13.36 -50.90 -16.96
C SER A 924 -13.28 -51.46 -15.54
N GLY A 925 -14.28 -52.23 -15.12
CA GLY A 925 -14.37 -52.79 -13.77
C GLY A 925 -15.31 -52.00 -12.85
N LYS A 926 -15.18 -52.22 -11.53
CA LYS A 926 -15.96 -51.52 -10.50
C LYS A 926 -15.00 -51.02 -9.43
N ALA A 927 -15.07 -49.72 -9.13
CA ALA A 927 -14.29 -49.13 -8.07
C ALA A 927 -14.50 -49.89 -6.74
N PRO A 928 -13.44 -50.09 -5.93
CA PRO A 928 -12.09 -49.55 -6.09
C PRO A 928 -11.22 -50.28 -7.13
N ASN A 929 -11.63 -51.42 -7.68
CA ASN A 929 -10.79 -52.23 -8.58
C ASN A 929 -11.11 -51.96 -10.06
N LEU A 930 -10.25 -51.19 -10.71
CA LEU A 930 -10.40 -50.76 -12.10
C LEU A 930 -9.29 -51.36 -12.99
N VAL A 931 -9.54 -51.39 -14.30
CA VAL A 931 -8.54 -51.73 -15.31
C VAL A 931 -8.48 -50.61 -16.34
N TYR A 932 -7.32 -49.98 -16.45
CA TYR A 932 -7.01 -49.00 -17.49
C TYR A 932 -6.43 -49.69 -18.72
N THR A 933 -6.98 -49.38 -19.89
CA THR A 933 -6.46 -49.85 -21.18
C THR A 933 -6.12 -48.63 -22.04
N PRO A 934 -4.83 -48.38 -22.35
CA PRO A 934 -4.45 -47.30 -23.27
C PRO A 934 -5.10 -47.49 -24.65
N ASN A 935 -5.39 -46.39 -25.33
CA ASN A 935 -5.78 -46.44 -26.73
C ASN A 935 -4.66 -47.09 -27.56
N PRO A 936 -4.98 -47.92 -28.57
CA PRO A 936 -3.97 -48.57 -29.38
C PRO A 936 -2.98 -47.57 -29.96
N GLY A 937 -1.68 -47.84 -29.80
CA GLY A 937 -0.65 -46.96 -30.33
C GLY A 937 -0.19 -45.86 -29.35
N PHE A 938 -0.96 -45.54 -28.32
CA PHE A 938 -0.70 -44.40 -27.44
C PHE A 938 0.52 -44.63 -26.54
N ALA A 939 1.36 -43.61 -26.44
CA ALA A 939 2.41 -43.46 -25.44
C ALA A 939 2.44 -41.98 -25.04
N GLY A 940 2.48 -41.69 -23.74
CA GLY A 940 2.28 -40.34 -23.22
C GLY A 940 1.63 -40.36 -21.83
N VAL A 941 1.18 -39.19 -21.38
CA VAL A 941 0.48 -39.01 -20.11
C VAL A 941 -1.03 -39.09 -20.33
N ASP A 942 -1.71 -39.82 -19.45
CA ASP A 942 -3.17 -39.84 -19.34
C ASP A 942 -3.55 -39.74 -17.85
N SER A 943 -4.81 -39.50 -17.54
CA SER A 943 -5.25 -39.38 -16.15
C SER A 943 -6.74 -39.56 -15.96
N PHE A 944 -7.15 -39.98 -14.76
CA PHE A 944 -8.55 -39.88 -14.35
C PHE A 944 -8.66 -39.44 -12.88
N SER A 945 -9.82 -38.92 -12.50
CA SER A 945 -10.09 -38.45 -11.13
C SER A 945 -11.16 -39.31 -10.47
N PHE A 946 -11.07 -39.46 -9.14
CA PHE A 946 -12.04 -40.20 -8.35
C PHE A 946 -12.27 -39.54 -6.99
N LYS A 947 -13.36 -39.96 -6.35
CA LYS A 947 -13.71 -39.63 -4.96
C LYS A 947 -13.81 -40.87 -4.12
N THR A 948 -13.63 -40.66 -2.83
CA THR A 948 -13.93 -41.60 -1.77
C THR A 948 -15.11 -41.06 -0.96
N HIS A 949 -16.01 -41.93 -0.51
CA HIS A 949 -17.18 -41.58 0.30
C HIS A 949 -17.20 -42.45 1.55
N ASN A 950 -17.59 -41.83 2.67
CA ASN A 950 -17.93 -42.53 3.91
C ASN A 950 -19.45 -42.38 4.18
N ASP A 951 -19.87 -42.66 5.41
CA ASP A 951 -21.27 -42.55 5.85
C ASP A 951 -21.78 -41.10 6.04
N MET A 952 -20.92 -40.08 5.97
CA MET A 952 -21.28 -38.67 6.23
C MET A 952 -20.93 -37.70 5.11
N ALA A 953 -19.87 -37.95 4.33
CA ALA A 953 -19.29 -37.00 3.40
C ALA A 953 -18.50 -37.66 2.25
N GLU A 954 -18.20 -36.85 1.24
CA GLU A 954 -17.34 -37.20 0.12
C GLU A 954 -15.97 -36.50 0.24
N SER A 955 -14.91 -37.12 -0.27
CA SER A 955 -13.57 -36.54 -0.34
C SER A 955 -13.46 -35.43 -1.39
N LEU A 956 -12.34 -34.69 -1.34
CA LEU A 956 -11.87 -33.96 -2.53
C LEU A 956 -11.52 -34.94 -3.65
N LEU A 957 -11.47 -34.45 -4.90
CA LEU A 957 -10.99 -35.22 -6.04
C LEU A 957 -9.52 -35.59 -5.86
N ALA A 958 -9.21 -36.86 -6.04
CA ALA A 958 -7.85 -37.36 -6.19
C ALA A 958 -7.59 -37.74 -7.65
N ASN A 959 -6.34 -37.57 -8.10
CA ASN A 959 -5.93 -37.89 -9.46
C ASN A 959 -5.11 -39.17 -9.52
N VAL A 960 -5.41 -40.01 -10.50
CA VAL A 960 -4.54 -41.11 -10.93
C VAL A 960 -3.83 -40.67 -12.21
N SER A 961 -2.56 -40.34 -12.09
CA SER A 961 -1.68 -39.99 -13.22
C SER A 961 -1.09 -41.25 -13.83
N ILE A 962 -1.24 -41.41 -15.15
CA ILE A 962 -0.87 -42.62 -15.87
C ILE A 962 0.21 -42.28 -16.91
N GLN A 963 1.41 -42.82 -16.72
CA GLN A 963 2.51 -42.73 -17.68
C GLN A 963 2.54 -43.97 -18.57
N VAL A 964 2.14 -43.81 -19.84
CA VAL A 964 2.17 -44.88 -20.84
C VAL A 964 3.51 -44.87 -21.57
N THR A 965 4.33 -45.88 -21.32
CA THR A 965 5.69 -46.01 -21.86
C THR A 965 5.70 -46.89 -23.13
N PRO A 966 6.56 -46.60 -24.12
CA PRO A 966 6.74 -47.48 -25.28
C PRO A 966 7.16 -48.89 -24.87
N SER A 967 6.73 -49.90 -25.63
CA SER A 967 7.21 -51.26 -25.43
C SER A 967 8.72 -51.32 -25.73
N ARG A 968 9.52 -51.83 -24.78
CA ARG A 968 10.95 -52.08 -25.03
C ARG A 968 11.07 -53.09 -26.16
N ARG A 969 11.53 -52.65 -27.34
CA ARG A 969 12.01 -53.58 -28.37
C ARG A 969 13.32 -54.18 -27.86
N ASN A 970 13.29 -55.42 -27.39
CA ASN A 970 14.50 -56.22 -27.33
C ASN A 970 15.04 -56.31 -28.76
N GLY A 971 16.12 -55.58 -29.03
CA GLY A 971 16.87 -55.72 -30.27
C GLY A 971 17.31 -57.17 -30.40
N ARG A 972 16.68 -57.91 -31.31
CA ARG A 972 17.35 -59.06 -31.92
C ARG A 972 18.47 -58.47 -32.76
N ALA A 973 19.70 -58.75 -32.35
CA ALA A 973 20.87 -58.61 -33.21
C ALA A 973 20.58 -59.30 -34.56
N ARG A 974 20.68 -58.54 -35.64
CA ARG A 974 21.06 -59.02 -36.96
C ARG A 974 21.96 -57.97 -37.59
#